data_AF-A0A955ZVI1-F1
#
_entry.id   AF-A0A955ZVI1-F1
#
_cell.length_a   1.000
_cell.length_b   1.000
_cell.length_c   1.000
_cell.angle_alpha   90.00
_cell.angle_beta   90.00
_cell.angle_gamma   90.00
#
_symmetry.space_group_name_H-M   'P 1'
#
loop_
_entity.id
_entity.type
_entity.pdbx_description
1 polymer ?
#
loop_
_entity_poly.entity_id
_entity_poly.type
_entity_poly.pdbx_seq_one_letter_code
_entity_poly.pdbx_strand_id
1 'polypeptide(L)'
;MPKSSPAWESWNGGQLGPTMYGRASHPKYATGAKVLENWWPTKQGAAFKRPGTRFVKRAKYANKLCRLVEFEYSVDQSYVLEFGDQYMRVFKDNGAITETAQSFAAAPTAANPVVVEITGHGYSNGDEVFIAGSAMTELNSRWFTVAGATTDTFELSGENGTGRTTGTGGTAAKQYEIATPFTEANLRSLSFAQSADVLYVASQAYAPRKITRSADASWTLATIAFDWPAFRDENQDESVTIYASHATGSSRTLTASSGVFTADMVGSYVQLREVFESEHPKWRAGTGYGDTLTAQMSLNDRAYYEGRVYELTAKAGGVASGGYEPPVHDTGAVFDQRWEWTFVNYGKGYALITGFTSATVVTVDIVVELPASVVTSGGATHRWSIGAWNDEYGYPGAISFFDDRLLLAGTEQDPQTWWMSRVGRYEDFRSSDEDDASVRFTLNAKDLNRIDAVAGEDVLFMLTKGGEFVVRGAGSDETISGSSVPIARRRTRYGSRPNVAPIEVGPLLIFVQEAGRKLIALTYDEATGSYRGDDLTKFSDNIVKSGVLELKAADEPYRQVLAVQNDGVLGVLVLEPEEEVIAWVPTRVGGTAAKVESVAVVQHPDLDRNRIWAAVSRTVNGATMRHIEYFEKEWDETNDADGDEFYVDAGLTATSPLTTTIYGLDHLVGETVQVVVDGGRKNDLVVSSAGTVTLDALGTKVTIGLKQADGARWLSMPINTGAADGTALGKTGRIHRVSFQFWETGEGFKYGPSFSSLREIAFRVPEDDPDAPVPKFSGTTDSFAFEGGYTRERQVAVVHDSPLPAMMLGVYPQLVTQDRG
;
A
#
# COMPACT_ATOMS: atom_id res chain seq x y z
N MET A 1 42.78 -10.27 36.70
CA MET A 1 41.83 -9.76 35.70
C MET A 1 40.43 -10.20 36.15
N PRO A 2 39.47 -9.28 36.37
CA PRO A 2 38.10 -9.66 36.63
C PRO A 2 37.55 -10.58 35.53
N LYS A 3 36.80 -11.60 35.94
CA LYS A 3 36.03 -12.47 35.04
C LYS A 3 34.59 -11.98 35.01
N SER A 4 33.97 -11.98 33.84
CA SER A 4 32.56 -11.64 33.67
C SER A 4 31.93 -12.53 32.61
N SER A 5 30.64 -12.83 32.78
CA SER A 5 29.84 -13.59 31.83
C SER A 5 28.53 -12.85 31.57
N PRO A 6 28.53 -11.81 30.72
CA PRO A 6 27.30 -11.15 30.32
C PRO A 6 26.45 -12.09 29.46
N ALA A 7 25.16 -11.80 29.38
CA ALA A 7 24.20 -12.55 28.57
C ALA A 7 23.42 -11.59 27.67
N TRP A 8 23.12 -12.04 26.45
CA TRP A 8 22.05 -11.48 25.63
C TRP A 8 20.94 -12.51 25.54
N GLU A 9 19.78 -12.14 26.06
CA GLU A 9 18.58 -12.99 26.17
C GLU A 9 17.36 -12.33 25.50
N SER A 10 17.55 -11.13 24.93
CA SER A 10 16.51 -10.38 24.23
C SER A 10 17.10 -9.47 23.17
N TRP A 11 16.40 -9.36 22.04
CA TRP A 11 16.71 -8.48 20.90
C TRP A 11 15.64 -7.37 20.70
N ASN A 12 14.79 -7.12 21.69
CA ASN A 12 13.68 -6.13 21.64
C ASN A 12 14.15 -4.67 21.50
N GLY A 13 15.45 -4.40 21.65
CA GLY A 13 16.04 -3.10 21.36
C GLY A 13 16.30 -2.85 19.86
N GLY A 14 16.31 -3.91 19.04
CA GLY A 14 16.64 -3.85 17.62
C GLY A 14 18.08 -3.43 17.34
N GLN A 15 18.36 -3.08 16.08
CA GLN A 15 19.64 -2.46 15.70
C GLN A 15 19.66 -0.98 16.08
N LEU A 16 20.69 -0.60 16.84
CA LEU A 16 20.85 0.75 17.37
C LEU A 16 21.77 1.61 16.51
N GLY A 17 21.49 2.91 16.50
CA GLY A 17 22.28 3.91 15.81
C GLY A 17 23.66 4.13 16.42
N PRO A 18 24.65 4.63 15.64
CA PRO A 18 26.01 4.87 16.13
C PRO A 18 26.10 5.75 17.38
N THR A 19 25.14 6.65 17.59
CA THR A 19 25.07 7.53 18.76
C THR A 19 24.80 6.77 20.07
N MET A 20 24.29 5.54 20.00
CA MET A 20 24.04 4.68 21.15
C MET A 20 25.25 3.85 21.58
N TYR A 21 26.32 3.77 20.77
CA TYR A 21 27.44 2.86 21.03
C TYR A 21 28.22 3.16 22.32
N GLY A 22 28.12 4.38 22.85
CA GLY A 22 28.69 4.75 24.16
C GLY A 22 27.68 4.82 25.31
N ARG A 23 26.39 4.58 25.06
CA ARG A 23 25.29 4.80 26.02
C ARG A 23 24.98 3.52 26.81
N ALA A 24 26.00 2.86 27.36
CA ALA A 24 25.84 1.56 28.02
C ALA A 24 24.98 1.58 29.31
N SER A 25 24.63 2.76 29.84
CA SER A 25 23.67 2.89 30.94
C SER A 25 22.21 2.94 30.50
N HIS A 26 21.94 3.14 29.20
CA HIS A 26 20.58 3.22 28.69
C HIS A 26 19.98 1.81 28.58
N PRO A 27 18.73 1.56 29.03
CA PRO A 27 18.14 0.21 29.04
C PRO A 27 18.19 -0.50 27.67
N LYS A 28 17.85 0.22 26.59
CA LYS A 28 17.93 -0.31 25.21
C LYS A 28 19.31 -0.83 24.79
N TYR A 29 20.40 -0.40 25.43
CA TYR A 29 21.74 -0.88 25.07
C TYR A 29 21.91 -2.37 25.34
N ALA A 30 21.28 -2.89 26.40
CA ALA A 30 21.40 -4.29 26.80
C ALA A 30 20.61 -5.24 25.87
N THR A 31 19.46 -4.79 25.36
CA THR A 31 18.57 -5.56 24.48
C THR A 31 18.73 -5.21 23.01
N GLY A 32 19.66 -4.31 22.68
CA GLY A 32 19.94 -3.85 21.32
C GLY A 32 21.22 -4.44 20.74
N ALA A 33 21.39 -4.28 19.44
CA ALA A 33 22.54 -4.76 18.69
C ALA A 33 23.21 -3.64 17.89
N LYS A 34 24.51 -3.80 17.61
CA LYS A 34 25.25 -2.92 16.69
C LYS A 34 24.84 -3.22 15.24
N VAL A 35 24.62 -4.51 14.93
CA VAL A 35 24.05 -5.02 13.67
C VAL A 35 23.04 -6.10 14.01
N LEU A 36 21.85 -6.05 13.42
CA LEU A 36 20.80 -7.07 13.53
C LEU A 36 20.08 -7.12 12.19
N GLU A 37 20.69 -7.76 11.19
CA GLU A 37 20.15 -7.82 9.83
C GLU A 37 19.57 -9.20 9.53
N ASN A 38 18.40 -9.22 8.89
CA ASN A 38 17.65 -10.45 8.57
C ASN A 38 17.31 -11.34 9.80
N TRP A 39 17.41 -10.79 11.01
CA TRP A 39 16.99 -11.40 12.27
C TRP A 39 15.77 -10.65 12.80
N TRP A 40 14.61 -11.28 12.81
CA TRP A 40 13.35 -10.68 13.26
C TRP A 40 13.13 -11.02 14.74
N PRO A 41 13.04 -10.02 15.64
CA PRO A 41 12.69 -10.26 17.03
C PRO A 41 11.24 -10.71 17.18
N THR A 42 11.01 -11.60 18.13
CA THR A 42 9.67 -11.92 18.64
C THR A 42 9.35 -11.01 19.83
N LYS A 43 8.07 -10.87 20.19
CA LYS A 43 7.66 -10.10 21.38
C LYS A 43 8.33 -10.60 22.67
N GLN A 44 8.57 -11.91 22.78
CA GLN A 44 9.21 -12.52 23.95
C GLN A 44 10.71 -12.23 24.07
N GLY A 45 11.34 -11.73 23.00
CA GLY A 45 12.75 -11.34 23.02
C GLY A 45 13.66 -12.16 22.12
N ALA A 46 13.28 -13.37 21.71
CA ALA A 46 14.09 -14.20 20.81
C ALA A 46 14.21 -13.57 19.42
N ALA A 47 15.23 -13.96 18.65
CA ALA A 47 15.36 -13.53 17.26
C ALA A 47 15.39 -14.74 16.34
N PHE A 48 14.48 -14.79 15.37
CA PHE A 48 14.46 -15.81 14.32
C PHE A 48 15.00 -15.24 13.02
N LYS A 49 15.65 -16.09 12.23
CA LYS A 49 16.07 -15.72 10.88
C LYS A 49 14.82 -15.50 10.04
N ARG A 50 14.75 -14.39 9.30
CA ARG A 50 13.59 -14.12 8.46
C ARG A 50 13.34 -15.27 7.46
N PRO A 51 12.06 -15.57 7.15
CA PRO A 51 11.72 -16.45 6.05
C PRO A 51 12.27 -15.96 4.71
N GLY A 52 12.37 -16.89 3.76
CA GLY A 52 12.75 -16.63 2.38
C GLY A 52 11.63 -15.95 1.57
N THR A 53 11.95 -15.46 0.39
CA THR A 53 10.97 -14.93 -0.56
C THR A 53 10.67 -15.91 -1.68
N ARG A 54 9.41 -16.28 -1.89
CA ARG A 54 8.99 -17.11 -3.01
C ARG A 54 8.78 -16.26 -4.26
N PHE A 55 9.36 -16.70 -5.37
CA PHE A 55 9.12 -16.09 -6.67
C PHE A 55 7.73 -16.45 -7.20
N VAL A 56 6.97 -15.44 -7.61
CA VAL A 56 5.65 -15.64 -8.23
C VAL A 56 5.73 -15.38 -9.73
N LYS A 57 6.20 -14.20 -10.12
CA LYS A 57 6.28 -13.79 -11.52
C LYS A 57 7.26 -12.63 -11.73
N ARG A 58 7.69 -12.41 -12.97
CA ARG A 58 8.35 -11.15 -13.35
C ARG A 58 7.30 -10.05 -13.51
N ALA A 59 7.66 -8.82 -13.14
CA ALA A 59 6.91 -7.65 -13.54
C ALA A 59 6.94 -7.52 -15.08
N LYS A 60 5.93 -6.87 -15.67
CA LYS A 60 5.82 -6.76 -17.14
C LYS A 60 7.06 -6.15 -17.78
N TYR A 61 7.55 -5.07 -17.18
CA TYR A 61 8.74 -4.37 -17.64
C TYR A 61 9.88 -4.55 -16.64
N ALA A 62 10.96 -5.15 -17.12
CA ALA A 62 12.16 -5.33 -16.31
C ALA A 62 12.82 -3.99 -15.92
N ASN A 63 12.71 -2.97 -16.78
CA ASN A 63 13.38 -1.69 -16.67
C ASN A 63 12.51 -0.53 -16.15
N LYS A 64 11.21 -0.72 -15.90
CA LYS A 64 10.32 0.28 -15.31
C LYS A 64 9.82 -0.14 -13.94
N LEU A 65 9.64 0.82 -13.04
CA LEU A 65 9.08 0.58 -11.71
C LEU A 65 7.63 0.05 -11.78
N CYS A 66 7.30 -0.85 -10.85
CA CYS A 66 5.91 -1.18 -10.51
C CYS A 66 5.64 -0.91 -9.02
N ARG A 67 4.38 -0.68 -8.68
CA ARG A 67 3.88 -0.48 -7.31
C ARG A 67 2.84 -1.53 -6.99
N LEU A 68 2.92 -2.11 -5.81
CA LEU A 68 1.94 -3.05 -5.30
C LEU A 68 0.91 -2.31 -4.45
N VAL A 69 -0.37 -2.63 -4.65
CA VAL A 69 -1.49 -2.04 -3.93
C VAL A 69 -2.41 -3.16 -3.46
N GLU A 70 -2.86 -3.06 -2.22
CA GLU A 70 -3.74 -4.06 -1.60
C GLU A 70 -5.18 -3.79 -2.02
N PHE A 71 -5.96 -4.85 -2.18
CA PHE A 71 -7.39 -4.78 -2.36
C PHE A 71 -8.03 -5.93 -1.58
N GLU A 72 -8.82 -5.61 -0.57
CA GLU A 72 -9.43 -6.60 0.32
C GLU A 72 -10.95 -6.42 0.33
N TYR A 73 -11.66 -7.28 -0.38
CA TYR A 73 -13.12 -7.27 -0.37
C TYR A 73 -13.67 -7.85 0.94
N SER A 74 -13.05 -8.92 1.40
CA SER A 74 -13.30 -9.60 2.66
C SER A 74 -12.04 -10.35 3.08
N VAL A 75 -12.03 -10.88 4.31
CA VAL A 75 -10.93 -11.69 4.84
C VAL A 75 -10.58 -12.89 3.94
N ASP A 76 -11.57 -13.45 3.23
CA ASP A 76 -11.39 -14.58 2.31
C ASP A 76 -10.99 -14.16 0.88
N GLN A 77 -11.13 -12.88 0.55
CA GLN A 77 -10.98 -12.36 -0.81
C GLN A 77 -10.05 -11.15 -0.81
N SER A 78 -8.76 -11.45 -0.71
CA SER A 78 -7.67 -10.49 -0.79
C SER A 78 -6.90 -10.58 -2.11
N TYR A 79 -6.53 -9.44 -2.66
CA TYR A 79 -5.82 -9.28 -3.92
C TYR A 79 -4.63 -8.34 -3.78
N VAL A 80 -3.60 -8.59 -4.57
CA VAL A 80 -2.50 -7.64 -4.79
C VAL A 80 -2.59 -7.15 -6.23
N LEU A 81 -2.70 -5.84 -6.39
CA LEU A 81 -2.74 -5.15 -7.66
C LEU A 81 -1.34 -4.62 -7.98
N GLU A 82 -0.75 -5.10 -9.08
CA GLU A 82 0.51 -4.59 -9.61
C GLU A 82 0.20 -3.48 -10.61
N PHE A 83 0.40 -2.22 -10.18
CA PHE A 83 0.38 -1.07 -11.08
C PHE A 83 1.76 -0.86 -11.68
N GLY A 84 1.85 -0.90 -13.00
CA GLY A 84 3.05 -0.52 -13.73
C GLY A 84 2.75 0.53 -14.80
N ASP A 85 3.72 0.80 -15.67
CA ASP A 85 3.58 1.80 -16.72
C ASP A 85 2.45 1.45 -17.71
N GLN A 86 1.31 2.09 -17.54
CA GLN A 86 0.08 1.97 -18.32
C GLN A 86 -0.61 0.60 -18.26
N TYR A 87 -0.39 -0.16 -17.19
CA TYR A 87 -1.10 -1.42 -16.96
C TYR A 87 -1.40 -1.66 -15.48
N MET A 88 -2.34 -2.58 -15.22
CA MET A 88 -2.57 -3.19 -13.91
C MET A 88 -2.74 -4.70 -14.08
N ARG A 89 -1.99 -5.47 -13.30
CA ARG A 89 -2.10 -6.94 -13.19
C ARG A 89 -2.62 -7.32 -11.81
N VAL A 90 -3.25 -8.48 -11.71
CA VAL A 90 -3.92 -8.94 -10.49
C VAL A 90 -3.29 -10.24 -10.00
N PHE A 91 -3.01 -10.28 -8.71
CA PHE A 91 -2.52 -11.45 -7.98
C PHE A 91 -3.49 -11.78 -6.86
N LYS A 92 -3.64 -13.07 -6.59
CA LYS A 92 -4.50 -13.60 -5.54
C LYS A 92 -3.88 -14.88 -5.00
N ASP A 93 -4.09 -15.14 -3.72
CA ASP A 93 -3.60 -16.31 -3.01
C ASP A 93 -2.08 -16.45 -3.15
N ASN A 94 -1.58 -17.32 -4.03
CA ASN A 94 -0.16 -17.59 -4.24
C ASN A 94 0.32 -17.23 -5.66
N GLY A 95 -0.54 -16.66 -6.52
CA GLY A 95 -0.30 -16.61 -7.96
C GLY A 95 -0.86 -15.40 -8.68
N ALA A 96 -0.44 -15.23 -9.93
CA ALA A 96 -1.06 -14.27 -10.84
C ALA A 96 -2.39 -14.81 -11.35
N ILE A 97 -3.40 -13.95 -11.42
CA ILE A 97 -4.69 -14.28 -12.04
C ILE A 97 -4.49 -14.44 -13.55
N THR A 98 -5.20 -15.40 -14.13
CA THR A 98 -5.21 -15.68 -15.56
C THR A 98 -6.60 -15.46 -16.14
N GLU A 99 -6.64 -15.18 -17.44
CA GLU A 99 -7.84 -15.35 -18.26
C GLU A 99 -8.25 -16.83 -18.32
N THR A 100 -9.41 -17.12 -18.91
CA THR A 100 -9.89 -18.49 -19.04
C THR A 100 -8.87 -19.38 -19.76
N ALA A 101 -8.49 -20.48 -19.11
CA ALA A 101 -7.56 -21.45 -19.66
C ALA A 101 -8.13 -22.12 -20.91
N GLN A 102 -7.31 -22.19 -21.96
CA GLN A 102 -7.66 -22.79 -23.25
C GLN A 102 -6.91 -24.11 -23.43
N SER A 103 -7.61 -25.13 -23.92
CA SER A 103 -7.05 -26.49 -24.05
C SER A 103 -6.21 -26.65 -25.31
N PHE A 104 -5.14 -27.43 -25.22
CA PHE A 104 -4.33 -27.79 -26.38
C PHE A 104 -5.13 -28.63 -27.36
N ALA A 105 -5.08 -28.26 -28.64
CA ALA A 105 -5.66 -29.02 -29.74
C ALA A 105 -4.78 -30.23 -30.15
N ALA A 106 -3.46 -30.13 -29.93
CA ALA A 106 -2.48 -31.18 -30.24
C ALA A 106 -1.36 -31.24 -29.19
N ALA A 107 -0.55 -32.30 -29.24
CA ALA A 107 0.62 -32.43 -28.38
C ALA A 107 1.65 -31.33 -28.69
N PRO A 108 2.24 -30.66 -27.68
CA PRO A 108 3.33 -29.72 -27.90
C PRO A 108 4.49 -30.37 -28.66
N THR A 109 5.10 -29.64 -29.59
CA THR A 109 6.13 -30.20 -30.46
C THR A 109 7.43 -30.47 -29.68
N ALA A 110 8.04 -31.64 -29.86
CA ALA A 110 9.41 -31.92 -29.42
C ALA A 110 10.46 -31.26 -30.34
N ALA A 111 10.42 -29.93 -30.43
CA ALA A 111 11.25 -29.10 -31.30
C ALA A 111 11.86 -27.92 -30.54
N ASN A 112 12.69 -27.13 -31.22
CA ASN A 112 13.28 -25.90 -30.69
C ASN A 112 12.98 -24.74 -31.66
N PRO A 113 12.06 -23.81 -31.34
CA PRO A 113 11.28 -23.74 -30.10
C PRO A 113 10.14 -24.77 -30.02
N VAL A 114 9.56 -24.93 -28.82
CA VAL A 114 8.30 -25.68 -28.63
C VAL A 114 7.13 -24.88 -29.21
N VAL A 115 6.34 -25.51 -30.07
CA VAL A 115 5.08 -24.96 -30.61
C VAL A 115 3.89 -25.63 -29.90
N VAL A 116 2.92 -24.81 -29.53
CA VAL A 116 1.64 -25.20 -28.94
C VAL A 116 0.52 -24.86 -29.93
N GLU A 117 -0.45 -25.76 -30.06
CA GLU A 117 -1.62 -25.58 -30.92
C GLU A 117 -2.88 -25.42 -30.06
N ILE A 118 -3.60 -24.31 -30.23
CA ILE A 118 -4.89 -24.00 -29.61
C ILE A 118 -5.72 -23.26 -30.65
N THR A 119 -6.86 -23.83 -31.04
CA THR A 119 -7.71 -23.26 -32.08
C THR A 119 -8.27 -21.89 -31.67
N GLY A 120 -7.99 -20.84 -32.45
CA GLY A 120 -8.53 -19.50 -32.26
C GLY A 120 -8.11 -18.82 -30.95
N HIS A 121 -6.85 -18.98 -30.53
CA HIS A 121 -6.43 -18.61 -29.18
C HIS A 121 -6.48 -17.11 -28.85
N GLY A 122 -6.36 -16.23 -29.84
CA GLY A 122 -6.38 -14.77 -29.67
C GLY A 122 -5.11 -14.15 -29.07
N TYR A 123 -4.16 -14.95 -28.59
CA TYR A 123 -2.85 -14.49 -28.12
C TYR A 123 -2.02 -13.75 -29.17
N SER A 124 -1.25 -12.77 -28.72
CA SER A 124 -0.30 -11.97 -29.50
C SER A 124 1.14 -12.21 -29.05
N ASN A 125 2.11 -11.95 -29.93
CA ASN A 125 3.52 -11.99 -29.55
C ASN A 125 3.81 -11.03 -28.38
N GLY A 126 4.49 -11.54 -27.36
CA GLY A 126 4.76 -10.81 -26.12
C GLY A 126 3.74 -11.05 -25.00
N ASP A 127 2.60 -11.71 -25.27
CA ASP A 127 1.71 -12.17 -24.22
C ASP A 127 2.40 -13.19 -23.31
N GLU A 128 2.03 -13.21 -22.04
CA GLU A 128 2.53 -14.18 -21.07
C GLU A 128 1.47 -15.22 -20.78
N VAL A 129 1.79 -16.50 -21.02
CA VAL A 129 0.89 -17.63 -20.82
C VAL A 129 1.43 -18.60 -19.78
N PHE A 130 0.54 -19.07 -18.92
CA PHE A 130 0.81 -20.12 -17.94
C PHE A 130 0.41 -21.47 -18.53
N ILE A 131 1.29 -22.46 -18.44
CA ILE A 131 1.05 -23.81 -18.95
C ILE A 131 0.84 -24.78 -17.78
N ALA A 132 -0.24 -25.57 -17.87
CA ALA A 132 -0.58 -26.60 -16.88
C ALA A 132 -1.14 -27.86 -17.54
N GLY A 133 -1.02 -29.00 -16.86
CA GLY A 133 -1.61 -30.28 -17.29
C GLY A 133 -1.06 -30.88 -18.60
N SER A 134 0.05 -30.34 -19.12
CA SER A 134 0.74 -30.86 -20.30
C SER A 134 1.36 -32.23 -20.02
N ALA A 135 1.29 -33.13 -21.01
CA ALA A 135 2.01 -34.41 -20.96
C ALA A 135 3.54 -34.23 -21.08
N MET A 136 4.00 -33.13 -21.69
CA MET A 136 5.39 -32.67 -21.58
C MET A 136 5.55 -31.98 -20.22
N THR A 137 5.87 -32.78 -19.20
CA THR A 137 5.78 -32.36 -17.78
C THR A 137 6.70 -31.19 -17.42
N GLU A 138 7.77 -30.97 -18.20
CA GLU A 138 8.72 -29.87 -18.04
C GLU A 138 8.09 -28.49 -18.34
N LEU A 139 6.93 -28.45 -18.99
CA LEU A 139 6.20 -27.21 -19.26
C LEU A 139 5.25 -26.83 -18.11
N ASN A 140 4.91 -27.77 -17.24
CA ASN A 140 3.87 -27.54 -16.24
C ASN A 140 4.32 -26.58 -15.14
N SER A 141 3.37 -25.78 -14.66
CA SER A 141 3.57 -24.82 -13.58
C SER A 141 4.59 -23.72 -13.92
N ARG A 142 4.72 -23.39 -15.21
CA ARG A 142 5.65 -22.38 -15.73
C ARG A 142 4.96 -21.35 -16.59
N TRP A 143 5.53 -20.16 -16.60
CA TRP A 143 5.15 -19.05 -17.45
C TRP A 143 6.06 -18.96 -18.67
N PHE A 144 5.47 -18.72 -19.83
CA PHE A 144 6.18 -18.55 -21.09
C PHE A 144 5.73 -17.28 -21.81
N THR A 145 6.64 -16.66 -22.54
CA THR A 145 6.30 -15.58 -23.46
C THR A 145 5.92 -16.15 -24.81
N VAL A 146 4.78 -15.73 -25.33
CA VAL A 146 4.27 -16.10 -26.65
C VAL A 146 5.15 -15.45 -27.75
N ALA A 147 5.60 -16.28 -28.68
CA ALA A 147 6.27 -15.86 -29.91
C ALA A 147 5.65 -16.57 -31.13
N GLY A 148 5.94 -16.11 -32.35
CA GLY A 148 5.46 -16.77 -33.57
C GLY A 148 3.94 -16.97 -33.67
N ALA A 149 3.13 -16.16 -32.97
CA ALA A 149 1.69 -16.37 -32.86
C ALA A 149 0.99 -16.27 -34.22
N THR A 150 0.17 -17.28 -34.53
CA THR A 150 -0.75 -17.33 -35.66
C THR A 150 -2.19 -17.35 -35.13
N THR A 151 -3.17 -17.78 -35.93
CA THR A 151 -4.55 -17.95 -35.44
C THR A 151 -4.68 -19.13 -34.47
N ASP A 152 -3.94 -20.22 -34.73
CA ASP A 152 -4.12 -21.51 -34.04
C ASP A 152 -2.86 -22.06 -33.37
N THR A 153 -1.70 -21.43 -33.58
CA THR A 153 -0.42 -21.90 -33.03
C THR A 153 0.45 -20.76 -32.54
N PHE A 154 1.27 -21.04 -31.53
CA PHE A 154 2.30 -20.14 -31.04
C PHE A 154 3.51 -20.90 -30.50
N GLU A 155 4.65 -20.23 -30.47
CA GLU A 155 5.92 -20.71 -29.91
C GLU A 155 6.06 -20.29 -28.44
N LEU A 156 6.60 -21.18 -27.61
CA LEU A 156 7.07 -20.86 -26.26
C LEU A 156 8.49 -20.30 -26.36
N SER A 157 8.64 -18.98 -26.21
CA SER A 157 9.90 -18.28 -26.43
C SER A 157 11.05 -18.86 -25.60
N GLY A 158 12.11 -19.28 -26.29
CA GLY A 158 13.33 -19.82 -25.66
C GLY A 158 13.23 -21.27 -25.15
N GLU A 159 12.05 -21.90 -25.25
CA GLU A 159 11.86 -23.25 -24.73
C GLU A 159 12.24 -24.33 -25.76
N ASN A 160 13.15 -25.22 -25.38
CA ASN A 160 13.60 -26.32 -26.23
C ASN A 160 12.97 -27.65 -25.78
N GLY A 161 12.10 -28.22 -26.60
CA GLY A 161 11.44 -29.51 -26.38
C GLY A 161 12.11 -30.70 -27.06
N THR A 162 13.27 -30.50 -27.69
CA THR A 162 13.98 -31.57 -28.43
C THR A 162 14.25 -32.77 -27.52
N GLY A 163 13.76 -33.95 -27.89
CA GLY A 163 13.98 -35.20 -27.15
C GLY A 163 13.10 -35.38 -25.92
N ARG A 164 12.16 -34.46 -25.63
CA ARG A 164 11.19 -34.61 -24.54
C ARG A 164 10.01 -35.48 -24.95
N THR A 165 9.42 -36.13 -23.96
CA THR A 165 8.21 -36.95 -24.16
C THR A 165 7.03 -36.05 -24.52
N THR A 166 6.39 -36.32 -25.64
CA THR A 166 5.18 -35.62 -26.09
C THR A 166 3.92 -36.40 -25.72
N GLY A 167 2.82 -35.69 -25.53
CA GLY A 167 1.50 -36.29 -25.40
C GLY A 167 0.39 -35.24 -25.52
N THR A 168 -0.82 -35.69 -25.81
CA THR A 168 -2.00 -34.83 -25.88
C THR A 168 -2.46 -34.44 -24.47
N GLY A 169 -2.94 -33.20 -24.32
CA GLY A 169 -3.41 -32.66 -23.05
C GLY A 169 -2.56 -31.48 -22.59
N GLY A 170 -3.18 -30.61 -21.79
CA GLY A 170 -2.60 -29.37 -21.31
C GLY A 170 -3.45 -28.16 -21.64
N THR A 171 -3.21 -27.07 -20.92
CA THR A 171 -3.88 -25.79 -21.10
C THR A 171 -2.86 -24.67 -21.13
N ALA A 172 -3.20 -23.59 -21.85
CA ALA A 172 -2.56 -22.29 -21.74
C ALA A 172 -3.56 -21.27 -21.21
N ALA A 173 -3.13 -20.42 -20.28
CA ALA A 173 -3.94 -19.33 -19.76
C ALA A 173 -3.12 -18.04 -19.77
N LYS A 174 -3.61 -17.02 -20.48
CA LYS A 174 -2.96 -15.71 -20.55
C LYS A 174 -3.06 -15.00 -19.21
N GLN A 175 -2.03 -14.26 -18.81
CA GLN A 175 -2.10 -13.43 -17.61
C GLN A 175 -3.20 -12.36 -17.74
N TYR A 176 -4.03 -12.24 -16.71
CA TYR A 176 -5.05 -11.20 -16.66
C TYR A 176 -4.43 -9.81 -16.44
N GLU A 177 -4.77 -8.87 -17.31
CA GLU A 177 -4.25 -7.50 -17.30
C GLU A 177 -5.31 -6.52 -17.82
N ILE A 178 -5.37 -5.33 -17.24
CA ILE A 178 -6.12 -4.20 -17.80
C ILE A 178 -5.17 -3.03 -18.10
N ALA A 179 -5.53 -2.24 -19.11
CA ALA A 179 -4.81 -1.01 -19.42
C ALA A 179 -5.13 0.08 -18.38
N THR A 180 -4.13 0.88 -18.04
CA THR A 180 -4.31 2.07 -17.18
C THR A 180 -3.69 3.30 -17.86
N PRO A 181 -4.10 4.53 -17.51
CA PRO A 181 -3.44 5.73 -18.01
C PRO A 181 -2.18 6.07 -17.22
N PHE A 182 -1.93 5.42 -16.08
CA PHE A 182 -0.89 5.82 -15.14
C PHE A 182 0.50 5.49 -15.67
N THR A 183 1.35 6.50 -15.80
CA THR A 183 2.75 6.30 -16.19
C THR A 183 3.62 5.91 -14.99
N GLU A 184 4.79 5.36 -15.24
CA GLU A 184 5.82 5.08 -14.23
C GLU A 184 6.04 6.25 -13.26
N ALA A 185 6.07 7.48 -13.78
CA ALA A 185 6.31 8.69 -12.99
C ALA A 185 5.19 8.99 -11.98
N ASN A 186 3.98 8.49 -12.20
CA ASN A 186 2.82 8.78 -11.38
C ASN A 186 2.56 7.70 -10.31
N LEU A 187 3.12 6.50 -10.44
CA LEU A 187 2.79 5.34 -9.61
C LEU A 187 2.93 5.61 -8.11
N ARG A 188 4.00 6.29 -7.68
CA ARG A 188 4.22 6.62 -6.26
C ARG A 188 3.24 7.65 -5.71
N SER A 189 2.73 8.54 -6.56
CA SER A 189 1.78 9.60 -6.17
C SER A 189 0.31 9.16 -6.16
N LEU A 190 0.01 7.93 -6.58
CA LEU A 190 -1.37 7.43 -6.52
C LEU A 190 -1.79 7.28 -5.06
N SER A 191 -2.97 7.81 -4.73
CA SER A 191 -3.62 7.62 -3.43
C SER A 191 -4.88 6.80 -3.64
N PHE A 192 -5.19 5.93 -2.68
CA PHE A 192 -6.25 4.94 -2.79
C PHE A 192 -7.18 5.01 -1.59
N ALA A 193 -8.47 4.80 -1.83
CA ALA A 193 -9.47 4.55 -0.80
C ALA A 193 -10.42 3.47 -1.31
N GLN A 194 -10.67 2.44 -0.52
CA GLN A 194 -11.49 1.30 -0.93
C GLN A 194 -12.83 1.31 -0.18
N SER A 195 -13.90 0.97 -0.89
CA SER A 195 -15.19 0.62 -0.32
C SER A 195 -15.72 -0.63 -1.03
N ALA A 196 -15.78 -1.75 -0.31
CA ALA A 196 -16.18 -3.05 -0.83
C ALA A 196 -15.47 -3.38 -2.17
N ASP A 197 -16.23 -3.57 -3.25
CA ASP A 197 -15.73 -3.94 -4.58
C ASP A 197 -15.12 -2.77 -5.39
N VAL A 198 -15.09 -1.56 -4.83
CA VAL A 198 -14.66 -0.34 -5.52
C VAL A 198 -13.42 0.26 -4.87
N LEU A 199 -12.35 0.38 -5.65
CA LEU A 199 -11.14 1.10 -5.29
C LEU A 199 -11.13 2.47 -5.97
N TYR A 200 -11.27 3.53 -5.20
CA TYR A 200 -11.15 4.91 -5.67
C TYR A 200 -9.68 5.32 -5.72
N VAL A 201 -9.30 6.03 -6.79
CA VAL A 201 -7.92 6.43 -7.09
C VAL A 201 -7.86 7.94 -7.30
N ALA A 202 -7.01 8.61 -6.53
CA ALA A 202 -6.68 10.02 -6.69
C ALA A 202 -5.24 10.19 -7.20
N SER A 203 -5.03 11.21 -8.02
CA SER A 203 -3.73 11.57 -8.59
C SER A 203 -3.75 13.03 -9.01
N GLN A 204 -2.65 13.75 -8.81
CA GLN A 204 -2.53 15.13 -9.29
C GLN A 204 -2.49 15.23 -10.82
N ALA A 205 -2.12 14.14 -11.51
CA ALA A 205 -1.95 14.13 -12.96
C ALA A 205 -3.21 13.73 -13.75
N TYR A 206 -4.22 13.15 -13.09
CA TYR A 206 -5.40 12.62 -13.77
C TYR A 206 -6.66 12.87 -12.95
N ALA A 207 -7.79 13.05 -13.64
CA ALA A 207 -9.11 13.04 -13.02
C ALA A 207 -9.32 11.82 -12.12
N PRO A 208 -10.01 11.96 -10.96
CA PRO A 208 -10.32 10.85 -10.07
C PRO A 208 -10.94 9.66 -10.80
N ARG A 209 -10.50 8.45 -10.45
CA ARG A 209 -10.93 7.21 -11.10
C ARG A 209 -11.44 6.21 -10.09
N LYS A 210 -12.23 5.25 -10.54
CA LYS A 210 -12.61 4.07 -9.77
C LYS A 210 -12.27 2.80 -10.52
N ILE A 211 -11.82 1.81 -9.76
CA ILE A 211 -11.58 0.45 -10.22
C ILE A 211 -12.63 -0.43 -9.55
N THR A 212 -13.43 -1.13 -10.35
CA THR A 212 -14.49 -2.00 -9.84
C THR A 212 -14.16 -3.46 -10.16
N ARG A 213 -14.19 -4.30 -9.12
CA ARG A 213 -14.09 -5.76 -9.23
C ARG A 213 -15.51 -6.35 -9.39
N SER A 214 -15.65 -7.31 -10.29
CA SER A 214 -16.89 -8.10 -10.45
C SER A 214 -16.64 -9.61 -10.41
N ALA A 215 -15.40 -10.05 -10.64
CA ALA A 215 -14.90 -11.40 -10.44
C ALA A 215 -13.37 -11.37 -10.36
N ASP A 216 -12.73 -12.51 -10.07
CA ASP A 216 -11.28 -12.62 -9.92
C ASP A 216 -10.52 -12.10 -11.16
N ALA A 217 -11.02 -12.42 -12.35
CA ALA A 217 -10.52 -11.95 -13.65
C ALA A 217 -11.50 -10.98 -14.34
N SER A 218 -12.17 -10.10 -13.59
CA SER A 218 -13.07 -9.08 -14.17
C SER A 218 -13.02 -7.78 -13.38
N TRP A 219 -12.21 -6.87 -13.89
CA TRP A 219 -11.88 -5.57 -13.32
C TRP A 219 -12.08 -4.48 -14.35
N THR A 220 -12.67 -3.36 -13.95
CA THR A 220 -12.92 -2.22 -14.83
C THR A 220 -12.34 -0.95 -14.22
N LEU A 221 -11.63 -0.15 -15.03
CA LEU A 221 -11.14 1.16 -14.63
C LEU A 221 -11.92 2.24 -15.40
N ALA A 222 -12.50 3.19 -14.69
CA ALA A 222 -13.21 4.32 -15.28
C ALA A 222 -12.90 5.63 -14.55
N THR A 223 -13.00 6.76 -15.24
CA THR A 223 -13.11 8.07 -14.57
C THR A 223 -14.40 8.10 -13.76
N ILE A 224 -14.39 8.68 -12.56
CA ILE A 224 -15.60 8.79 -11.74
C ILE A 224 -16.61 9.70 -12.45
N ALA A 225 -17.81 9.17 -12.67
CA ALA A 225 -18.95 9.95 -13.14
C ALA A 225 -19.71 10.43 -11.90
N PHE A 226 -19.44 11.65 -11.45
CA PHE A 226 -20.10 12.21 -10.27
C PHE A 226 -21.57 12.51 -10.56
N ASP A 227 -22.47 12.08 -9.65
CA ASP A 227 -23.89 12.46 -9.67
C ASP A 227 -24.04 13.99 -9.52
N TRP A 228 -23.19 14.57 -8.67
CA TRP A 228 -23.00 16.00 -8.55
C TRP A 228 -21.51 16.29 -8.33
N PRO A 229 -20.83 16.99 -9.25
CA PRO A 229 -19.40 17.23 -9.13
C PRO A 229 -19.08 18.28 -8.06
N ALA A 230 -17.86 18.23 -7.52
CA ALA A 230 -17.39 19.26 -6.60
C ALA A 230 -17.13 20.59 -7.35
N PHE A 231 -17.52 21.70 -6.73
CA PHE A 231 -17.32 23.05 -7.27
C PHE A 231 -16.36 23.87 -6.39
N ARG A 232 -15.73 24.87 -7.01
CA ARG A 232 -15.00 25.94 -6.31
C ARG A 232 -15.99 26.90 -5.63
N ASP A 233 -15.45 27.88 -4.90
CA ASP A 233 -16.24 28.98 -4.35
C ASP A 233 -17.12 29.63 -5.43
N GLU A 234 -18.33 30.00 -5.02
CA GLU A 234 -19.21 30.82 -5.85
C GLU A 234 -18.57 32.18 -6.07
N ASN A 235 -18.68 32.68 -7.30
CA ASN A 235 -18.22 34.00 -7.67
C ASN A 235 -18.81 35.08 -6.74
N GLN A 236 -17.93 35.94 -6.23
CA GLN A 236 -18.28 37.06 -5.36
C GLN A 236 -18.31 38.41 -6.10
N ASP A 237 -17.83 38.45 -7.35
CA ASP A 237 -17.84 39.68 -8.16
C ASP A 237 -19.16 39.80 -8.93
N GLU A 238 -20.06 40.65 -8.43
CA GLU A 238 -21.38 40.87 -9.04
C GLU A 238 -21.32 41.44 -10.47
N SER A 239 -20.18 41.98 -10.91
CA SER A 239 -20.00 42.49 -12.28
C SER A 239 -19.73 41.40 -13.31
N VAL A 240 -19.31 40.21 -12.87
CA VAL A 240 -19.01 39.06 -13.73
C VAL A 240 -20.19 38.10 -13.74
N THR A 241 -20.93 38.06 -14.85
CA THR A 241 -22.15 37.27 -14.98
C THR A 241 -22.04 36.24 -16.08
N ILE A 242 -22.78 35.15 -15.95
CA ILE A 242 -22.90 34.09 -16.95
C ILE A 242 -24.38 33.81 -17.21
N TYR A 243 -24.74 33.54 -18.47
CA TYR A 243 -26.05 33.02 -18.84
C TYR A 243 -25.91 31.84 -19.80
N ALA A 244 -26.95 31.00 -19.82
CA ALA A 244 -27.06 29.89 -20.74
C ALA A 244 -27.99 30.20 -21.92
N SER A 245 -27.69 29.61 -23.08
CA SER A 245 -28.58 29.68 -24.24
C SER A 245 -29.89 28.89 -24.04
N HIS A 246 -29.86 27.80 -23.26
CA HIS A 246 -30.99 26.89 -23.02
C HIS A 246 -30.89 26.28 -21.61
N ALA A 247 -32.03 25.87 -21.05
CA ALA A 247 -32.10 25.19 -19.74
C ALA A 247 -31.65 23.72 -19.78
N THR A 248 -31.70 23.07 -20.96
CA THR A 248 -31.44 21.63 -21.13
C THR A 248 -30.79 21.28 -22.49
N GLY A 249 -30.27 20.06 -22.60
CA GLY A 249 -29.75 19.45 -23.83
C GLY A 249 -28.26 19.67 -24.10
N SER A 250 -27.76 19.04 -25.16
CA SER A 250 -26.34 19.08 -25.58
C SER A 250 -26.03 20.23 -26.54
N SER A 251 -24.74 20.55 -26.68
CA SER A 251 -24.20 21.57 -27.59
C SER A 251 -24.84 22.96 -27.41
N ARG A 252 -25.05 23.35 -26.14
CA ARG A 252 -25.53 24.66 -25.72
C ARG A 252 -24.36 25.61 -25.50
N THR A 253 -24.65 26.89 -25.41
CA THR A 253 -23.64 27.92 -25.16
C THR A 253 -23.82 28.52 -23.77
N LEU A 254 -22.72 28.65 -23.03
CA LEU A 254 -22.62 29.59 -21.91
C LEU A 254 -21.85 30.83 -22.36
N THR A 255 -22.35 32.00 -21.97
CA THR A 255 -21.73 33.28 -22.29
C THR A 255 -21.48 34.07 -21.01
N ALA A 256 -20.23 34.45 -20.78
CA ALA A 256 -19.78 35.27 -19.66
C ALA A 256 -19.63 36.75 -20.07
N SER A 257 -19.83 37.68 -19.14
CA SER A 257 -19.63 39.13 -19.36
C SER A 257 -18.16 39.54 -19.46
N SER A 258 -17.25 38.71 -18.94
CA SER A 258 -15.80 38.89 -18.96
C SER A 258 -15.07 37.55 -19.13
N GLY A 259 -13.74 37.57 -19.25
CA GLY A 259 -12.93 36.37 -19.42
C GLY A 259 -12.98 35.47 -18.18
N VAL A 260 -13.71 34.37 -18.26
CA VAL A 260 -13.86 33.34 -17.20
C VAL A 260 -13.28 32.00 -17.64
N PHE A 261 -13.40 31.67 -18.93
CA PHE A 261 -13.08 30.34 -19.43
C PHE A 261 -11.66 30.24 -19.99
N THR A 262 -11.04 29.07 -19.86
CA THR A 262 -9.79 28.71 -20.54
C THR A 262 -9.98 27.41 -21.32
N ALA A 263 -9.04 27.08 -22.21
CA ALA A 263 -9.09 25.83 -22.97
C ALA A 263 -8.97 24.59 -22.07
N ASP A 264 -8.26 24.71 -20.95
CA ASP A 264 -8.01 23.65 -19.98
C ASP A 264 -9.24 23.36 -19.07
N MET A 265 -10.31 24.15 -19.20
CA MET A 265 -11.59 23.88 -18.55
C MET A 265 -12.48 22.92 -19.36
N VAL A 266 -12.10 22.52 -20.57
CA VAL A 266 -12.86 21.52 -21.35
C VAL A 266 -12.85 20.18 -20.60
N GLY A 267 -14.02 19.56 -20.45
CA GLY A 267 -14.23 18.40 -19.58
C GLY A 267 -14.56 18.74 -18.13
N SER A 268 -14.53 20.03 -17.74
CA SER A 268 -14.99 20.50 -16.43
C SER A 268 -16.46 20.92 -16.44
N TYR A 269 -16.97 21.31 -15.28
CA TYR A 269 -18.35 21.70 -15.06
C TYR A 269 -18.49 23.19 -14.74
N VAL A 270 -19.63 23.77 -15.08
CA VAL A 270 -20.04 25.12 -14.66
C VAL A 270 -21.41 25.01 -14.01
N GLN A 271 -21.51 25.46 -12.76
CA GLN A 271 -22.77 25.56 -12.05
C GLN A 271 -23.30 26.98 -12.17
N LEU A 272 -24.59 27.11 -12.50
CA LEU A 272 -25.32 28.38 -12.42
C LEU A 272 -26.43 28.24 -11.39
N ARG A 273 -26.59 29.26 -10.56
CA ARG A 273 -27.63 29.35 -9.54
C ARG A 273 -28.47 30.60 -9.76
N GLU A 274 -29.75 30.50 -9.44
CA GLU A 274 -30.62 31.67 -9.43
C GLU A 274 -30.40 32.53 -8.19
N VAL A 275 -30.79 33.81 -8.28
CA VAL A 275 -30.71 34.72 -7.14
C VAL A 275 -31.98 34.53 -6.30
N PHE A 276 -31.91 33.70 -5.25
CA PHE A 276 -33.10 33.33 -4.47
C PHE A 276 -33.87 34.52 -3.92
N GLU A 277 -33.20 35.54 -3.40
CA GLU A 277 -33.87 36.71 -2.80
C GLU A 277 -34.70 37.53 -3.80
N SER A 278 -34.44 37.40 -5.11
CA SER A 278 -35.26 38.01 -6.16
C SER A 278 -36.29 37.07 -6.75
N GLU A 279 -36.02 35.77 -6.80
CA GLU A 279 -36.84 34.79 -7.53
C GLU A 279 -37.85 34.05 -6.63
N HIS A 280 -37.44 33.63 -5.42
CA HIS A 280 -38.28 32.77 -4.57
C HIS A 280 -38.23 33.18 -3.10
N PRO A 281 -39.38 33.27 -2.44
CA PRO A 281 -39.40 33.41 -1.00
C PRO A 281 -38.77 32.19 -0.28
N LYS A 282 -37.84 32.45 0.67
CA LYS A 282 -37.29 31.41 1.56
C LYS A 282 -38.34 30.95 2.55
N TRP A 283 -38.57 29.64 2.62
CA TRP A 283 -39.44 29.04 3.60
C TRP A 283 -38.88 29.24 5.01
N ARG A 284 -39.71 29.79 5.91
CA ARG A 284 -39.40 29.96 7.34
C ARG A 284 -40.39 29.13 8.15
N ALA A 285 -39.90 28.18 8.93
CA ALA A 285 -40.74 27.45 9.87
C ALA A 285 -41.28 28.42 10.93
N GLY A 286 -42.58 28.74 10.88
CA GLY A 286 -43.20 29.69 11.80
C GLY A 286 -43.97 29.00 12.93
N THR A 287 -43.49 29.13 14.16
CA THR A 287 -44.36 29.07 15.36
C THR A 287 -45.15 30.38 15.50
N GLY A 288 -46.13 30.57 14.62
CA GLY A 288 -47.16 31.62 14.79
C GLY A 288 -47.02 32.89 13.94
N TYR A 289 -48.16 33.54 13.75
CA TYR A 289 -48.49 34.49 12.69
C TYR A 289 -47.72 35.83 12.78
N GLY A 290 -46.93 36.14 11.74
CA GLY A 290 -46.15 37.38 11.63
C GLY A 290 -45.00 37.34 10.61
N ASP A 291 -44.60 36.13 10.18
CA ASP A 291 -43.50 35.87 9.23
C ASP A 291 -43.98 34.98 8.05
N THR A 292 -45.28 35.06 7.73
CA THR A 292 -46.08 34.02 7.07
C THR A 292 -46.23 34.24 5.55
N LEU A 293 -45.47 33.50 4.73
CA LEU A 293 -45.75 33.32 3.29
C LEU A 293 -47.00 32.48 3.01
N THR A 294 -47.37 31.63 3.95
CA THR A 294 -48.30 30.51 3.74
C THR A 294 -49.79 30.85 3.80
N ALA A 295 -50.16 32.12 3.94
CA ALA A 295 -51.54 32.59 3.72
C ALA A 295 -51.73 33.35 2.39
N GLN A 296 -50.64 33.63 1.65
CA GLN A 296 -50.67 34.48 0.46
C GLN A 296 -50.26 33.77 -0.85
N MET A 297 -49.70 32.57 -0.78
CA MET A 297 -49.28 31.83 -1.98
C MET A 297 -50.47 31.33 -2.78
N SER A 298 -50.46 31.56 -4.09
CA SER A 298 -51.40 31.04 -5.09
C SER A 298 -50.90 29.72 -5.69
N LEU A 299 -51.77 29.01 -6.40
CA LEU A 299 -51.35 27.84 -7.19
C LEU A 299 -50.25 28.26 -8.17
N ASN A 300 -49.22 27.43 -8.32
CA ASN A 300 -48.00 27.64 -9.09
C ASN A 300 -46.99 28.64 -8.48
N ASP A 301 -47.27 29.23 -7.31
CA ASP A 301 -46.25 29.98 -6.59
C ASP A 301 -45.16 29.03 -6.09
N ARG A 302 -43.93 29.53 -6.03
CA ARG A 302 -42.75 28.76 -5.65
C ARG A 302 -42.16 29.20 -4.32
N ALA A 303 -41.51 28.27 -3.63
CA ALA A 303 -40.79 28.52 -2.39
C ALA A 303 -39.47 27.75 -2.35
N TYR A 304 -38.48 28.32 -1.65
CA TYR A 304 -37.16 27.72 -1.47
C TYR A 304 -36.98 27.14 -0.06
N TYR A 305 -36.51 25.90 0.06
CA TYR A 305 -36.17 25.26 1.33
C TYR A 305 -34.96 24.32 1.16
N GLU A 306 -33.96 24.43 2.04
CA GLU A 306 -32.78 23.54 2.12
C GLU A 306 -32.12 23.18 0.75
N GLY A 307 -31.98 24.17 -0.15
CA GLY A 307 -31.35 23.94 -1.46
C GLY A 307 -32.31 23.41 -2.54
N ARG A 308 -33.62 23.45 -2.31
CA ARG A 308 -34.66 22.97 -3.24
C ARG A 308 -35.72 24.03 -3.49
N VAL A 309 -36.26 24.05 -4.71
CA VAL A 309 -37.38 24.90 -5.11
C VAL A 309 -38.61 24.02 -5.31
N TYR A 310 -39.69 24.38 -4.66
CA TYR A 310 -40.98 23.68 -4.72
C TYR A 310 -42.05 24.58 -5.30
N GLU A 311 -42.96 24.00 -6.05
CA GLU A 311 -44.13 24.66 -6.62
C GLU A 311 -45.41 24.16 -5.93
N LEU A 312 -46.29 25.09 -5.56
CA LEU A 312 -47.58 24.76 -4.98
C LEU A 312 -48.55 24.27 -6.07
N THR A 313 -48.76 22.96 -6.17
CA THR A 313 -49.53 22.34 -7.27
C THR A 313 -50.96 21.98 -6.90
N ALA A 314 -51.30 21.90 -5.61
CA ALA A 314 -52.67 21.73 -5.17
C ALA A 314 -52.93 22.29 -3.76
N LYS A 315 -54.20 22.59 -3.48
CA LYS A 315 -54.70 22.96 -2.14
C LYS A 315 -55.90 22.08 -1.79
N ALA A 316 -55.95 21.58 -0.55
CA ALA A 316 -57.14 20.97 0.03
C ALA A 316 -58.32 21.93 -0.05
N GLY A 317 -59.49 21.42 -0.45
CA GLY A 317 -60.70 22.22 -0.61
C GLY A 317 -61.07 22.96 0.69
N GLY A 318 -61.18 24.28 0.60
CA GLY A 318 -61.66 25.14 1.70
C GLY A 318 -60.62 25.60 2.72
N VAL A 319 -59.33 25.30 2.52
CA VAL A 319 -58.27 25.69 3.47
C VAL A 319 -57.41 26.83 2.92
N ALA A 320 -57.51 28.02 3.53
CA ALA A 320 -56.83 29.24 3.09
C ALA A 320 -55.33 29.33 3.49
N SER A 321 -54.87 28.48 4.41
CA SER A 321 -53.49 28.47 4.92
C SER A 321 -52.94 27.05 5.08
N GLY A 322 -51.72 26.82 4.57
CA GLY A 322 -51.00 25.52 4.57
C GLY A 322 -49.51 25.71 4.85
N GLY A 323 -48.64 24.82 4.36
CA GLY A 323 -47.18 25.00 4.44
C GLY A 323 -46.61 25.02 5.85
N TYR A 324 -47.11 24.17 6.75
CA TYR A 324 -46.60 24.08 8.12
C TYR A 324 -45.32 23.25 8.21
N GLU A 325 -45.24 22.22 7.38
CA GLU A 325 -44.07 21.35 7.28
C GLU A 325 -43.41 21.62 5.92
N PRO A 326 -42.13 22.01 5.90
CA PRO A 326 -41.43 22.18 4.65
C PRO A 326 -41.29 20.83 3.91
N PRO A 327 -41.52 20.79 2.59
CA PRO A 327 -41.22 19.60 1.81
C PRO A 327 -39.70 19.37 1.74
N VAL A 328 -39.29 18.09 1.79
CA VAL A 328 -37.89 17.64 1.72
C VAL A 328 -37.64 16.58 0.63
N HIS A 329 -38.65 16.31 -0.21
CA HIS A 329 -38.55 15.31 -1.26
C HIS A 329 -37.81 15.86 -2.50
N ASP A 330 -37.10 14.97 -3.19
CA ASP A 330 -36.28 15.28 -4.38
C ASP A 330 -37.00 14.97 -5.70
N THR A 331 -38.21 14.39 -5.66
CA THR A 331 -38.99 14.04 -6.86
C THR A 331 -40.49 14.07 -6.59
N GLY A 332 -41.27 14.40 -7.63
CA GLY A 332 -42.73 14.30 -7.58
C GLY A 332 -43.38 15.33 -6.68
N ALA A 333 -44.58 14.99 -6.21
CA ALA A 333 -45.44 15.87 -5.41
C ALA A 333 -45.76 15.22 -4.06
N VAL A 334 -45.64 15.98 -2.97
CA VAL A 334 -45.94 15.53 -1.61
C VAL A 334 -46.91 16.48 -0.93
N PHE A 335 -47.87 15.89 -0.23
CA PHE A 335 -48.90 16.62 0.50
C PHE A 335 -48.47 16.90 1.95
N ASP A 336 -48.49 18.17 2.36
CA ASP A 336 -48.16 18.62 3.72
C ASP A 336 -49.36 18.55 4.70
N GLN A 337 -50.32 17.67 4.40
CA GLN A 337 -51.65 17.55 5.02
C GLN A 337 -52.67 18.60 4.58
N ARG A 338 -52.28 19.70 3.92
CA ARG A 338 -53.21 20.71 3.39
C ARG A 338 -52.92 21.12 1.95
N TRP A 339 -51.67 21.30 1.60
CA TRP A 339 -51.19 21.76 0.30
C TRP A 339 -50.26 20.71 -0.30
N GLU A 340 -50.27 20.60 -1.62
CA GLU A 340 -49.38 19.72 -2.37
C GLU A 340 -48.22 20.54 -2.94
N TRP A 341 -47.01 20.10 -2.64
CA TRP A 341 -45.78 20.71 -3.13
C TRP A 341 -45.10 19.76 -4.10
N THR A 342 -44.82 20.24 -5.30
CA THR A 342 -44.07 19.50 -6.32
C THR A 342 -42.63 20.00 -6.36
N PHE A 343 -41.67 19.09 -6.28
CA PHE A 343 -40.26 19.42 -6.49
C PHE A 343 -40.02 19.92 -7.92
N VAL A 344 -39.44 21.11 -8.05
CA VAL A 344 -39.12 21.72 -9.35
C VAL A 344 -37.66 21.44 -9.70
N ASN A 345 -36.74 21.97 -8.89
CA ASN A 345 -35.30 21.85 -9.10
C ASN A 345 -34.53 22.23 -7.82
N TYR A 346 -33.20 22.24 -7.88
CA TYR A 346 -32.33 22.62 -6.76
C TYR A 346 -32.05 24.13 -6.66
N GLY A 347 -32.75 24.96 -7.44
CA GLY A 347 -32.43 26.38 -7.65
C GLY A 347 -31.07 26.64 -8.30
N LYS A 348 -30.38 25.57 -8.69
CA LYS A 348 -29.10 25.53 -9.37
C LYS A 348 -29.09 24.32 -10.29
N GLY A 349 -28.34 24.43 -11.37
CA GLY A 349 -28.02 23.32 -12.25
C GLY A 349 -26.58 23.45 -12.73
N TYR A 350 -26.11 22.46 -13.47
CA TYR A 350 -24.75 22.49 -13.98
C TYR A 350 -24.63 21.88 -15.38
N ALA A 351 -23.61 22.34 -16.09
CA ALA A 351 -23.31 21.94 -17.45
C ALA A 351 -21.85 21.49 -17.58
N LEU A 352 -21.61 20.47 -18.39
CA LEU A 352 -20.28 19.97 -18.77
C LEU A 352 -19.75 20.81 -19.94
N ILE A 353 -18.54 21.35 -19.84
CA ILE A 353 -17.88 22.06 -20.94
C ILE A 353 -17.37 21.06 -21.96
N THR A 354 -17.89 21.10 -23.18
CA THR A 354 -17.52 20.21 -24.28
C THR A 354 -16.63 20.89 -25.33
N GLY A 355 -16.54 22.22 -25.32
CA GLY A 355 -15.64 22.95 -26.21
C GLY A 355 -15.37 24.39 -25.79
N PHE A 356 -14.16 24.87 -26.05
CA PHE A 356 -13.73 26.24 -25.79
C PHE A 356 -13.81 27.09 -27.07
N THR A 357 -14.54 28.21 -27.03
CA THR A 357 -14.61 29.16 -28.16
C THR A 357 -13.78 30.40 -27.88
N SER A 358 -13.92 30.99 -26.70
CA SER A 358 -13.16 32.15 -26.23
C SER A 358 -13.20 32.23 -24.70
N ALA A 359 -12.47 33.17 -24.12
CA ALA A 359 -12.51 33.39 -22.68
C ALA A 359 -13.91 33.75 -22.14
N THR A 360 -14.84 34.18 -23.00
CA THR A 360 -16.23 34.54 -22.64
C THR A 360 -17.26 33.52 -23.12
N VAL A 361 -16.89 32.55 -23.97
CA VAL A 361 -17.86 31.66 -24.63
C VAL A 361 -17.36 30.23 -24.68
N VAL A 362 -18.19 29.30 -24.20
CA VAL A 362 -17.94 27.85 -24.26
C VAL A 362 -19.17 27.11 -24.76
N THR A 363 -18.92 25.97 -25.41
CA THR A 363 -19.95 24.97 -25.73
C THR A 363 -20.06 23.99 -24.57
N VAL A 364 -21.30 23.67 -24.18
CA VAL A 364 -21.61 22.85 -23.02
C VAL A 364 -22.73 21.85 -23.30
N ASP A 365 -22.75 20.76 -22.56
CA ASP A 365 -23.88 19.86 -22.43
C ASP A 365 -24.51 20.06 -21.05
N ILE A 366 -25.80 20.39 -21.00
CA ILE A 366 -26.50 20.57 -19.71
C ILE A 366 -26.76 19.20 -19.09
N VAL A 367 -26.21 18.96 -17.90
CA VAL A 367 -26.32 17.67 -17.19
C VAL A 367 -27.48 17.69 -16.20
N VAL A 368 -27.53 18.73 -15.36
CA VAL A 368 -28.69 19.03 -14.51
C VAL A 368 -29.33 20.32 -15.00
N GLU A 369 -30.65 20.28 -15.18
CA GLU A 369 -31.44 21.39 -15.70
C GLU A 369 -31.10 22.71 -14.98
N LEU A 370 -30.78 23.72 -15.78
CA LEU A 370 -30.50 25.07 -15.28
C LEU A 370 -31.83 25.79 -14.96
N PRO A 371 -31.89 26.60 -13.89
CA PRO A 371 -33.05 27.44 -13.62
C PRO A 371 -33.42 28.31 -14.84
N ALA A 372 -34.71 28.44 -15.15
CA ALA A 372 -35.15 29.25 -16.28
C ALA A 372 -34.72 30.72 -16.17
N SER A 373 -34.52 31.22 -14.94
CA SER A 373 -34.04 32.57 -14.63
C SER A 373 -32.61 32.84 -15.10
N VAL A 374 -31.79 31.81 -15.35
CA VAL A 374 -30.40 31.94 -15.83
C VAL A 374 -30.24 31.74 -17.34
N VAL A 375 -31.36 31.60 -18.05
CA VAL A 375 -31.41 31.36 -19.50
C VAL A 375 -31.68 32.69 -20.21
N THR A 376 -30.99 32.90 -21.33
CA THR A 376 -30.96 34.15 -22.12
C THR A 376 -30.13 35.29 -21.50
N SER A 377 -29.72 36.25 -22.33
CA SER A 377 -28.88 37.37 -21.91
C SER A 377 -29.52 38.27 -20.84
N GLY A 378 -30.86 38.28 -20.75
CA GLY A 378 -31.58 39.02 -19.71
C GLY A 378 -31.54 38.34 -18.33
N GLY A 379 -31.19 37.05 -18.28
CA GLY A 379 -31.09 36.24 -17.07
C GLY A 379 -29.64 36.04 -16.58
N ALA A 380 -28.70 36.89 -17.00
CA ALA A 380 -27.30 36.72 -16.61
C ALA A 380 -27.12 36.80 -15.09
N THR A 381 -26.60 35.73 -14.49
CA THR A 381 -26.42 35.61 -13.04
C THR A 381 -24.96 35.78 -12.67
N HIS A 382 -24.68 36.48 -11.57
CA HIS A 382 -23.34 36.51 -10.95
C HIS A 382 -23.09 35.29 -10.06
N ARG A 383 -24.13 34.47 -9.81
CA ARG A 383 -24.09 33.28 -8.95
C ARG A 383 -23.70 32.06 -9.78
N TRP A 384 -22.39 31.91 -9.98
CA TRP A 384 -21.83 30.80 -10.73
C TRP A 384 -20.57 30.25 -10.03
N SER A 385 -20.29 28.97 -10.29
CA SER A 385 -19.09 28.28 -9.80
C SER A 385 -18.51 27.41 -10.92
N ILE A 386 -17.18 27.25 -10.94
CA ILE A 386 -16.49 26.31 -11.84
C ILE A 386 -16.16 25.03 -11.08
N GLY A 387 -16.15 23.89 -11.80
CA GLY A 387 -15.76 22.60 -11.26
C GLY A 387 -14.40 22.67 -10.57
N ALA A 388 -14.29 22.00 -9.43
CA ALA A 388 -13.09 22.02 -8.60
C ALA A 388 -11.91 21.30 -9.26
N TRP A 389 -12.19 20.34 -10.15
CA TRP A 389 -11.21 19.41 -10.70
C TRP A 389 -11.24 19.44 -12.22
N ASN A 390 -10.13 19.88 -12.83
CA ASN A 390 -9.89 19.94 -14.28
C ASN A 390 -8.42 20.24 -14.56
N ASP A 391 -8.04 20.37 -15.83
CA ASP A 391 -6.65 20.60 -16.22
C ASP A 391 -6.16 22.04 -15.87
N GLU A 392 -7.05 23.01 -15.66
CA GLU A 392 -6.72 24.37 -15.20
C GLU A 392 -6.42 24.42 -13.69
N TYR A 393 -7.26 23.79 -12.87
CA TYR A 393 -7.19 23.86 -11.40
C TYR A 393 -6.47 22.68 -10.75
N GLY A 394 -6.18 21.66 -11.55
CA GLY A 394 -5.56 20.41 -11.12
C GLY A 394 -6.54 19.44 -10.46
N TYR A 395 -6.02 18.26 -10.16
CA TYR A 395 -6.77 17.15 -9.59
C TYR A 395 -6.34 16.85 -8.15
N PRO A 396 -7.22 16.28 -7.32
CA PRO A 396 -6.89 15.95 -5.93
C PRO A 396 -5.81 14.88 -5.86
N GLY A 397 -4.86 15.05 -4.94
CA GLY A 397 -3.75 14.11 -4.71
C GLY A 397 -3.98 13.16 -3.54
N ALA A 398 -4.87 13.49 -2.60
CA ALA A 398 -5.16 12.69 -1.43
C ALA A 398 -6.64 12.26 -1.40
N ILE A 399 -6.90 11.06 -0.91
CA ILE A 399 -8.23 10.45 -0.83
C ILE A 399 -8.35 9.59 0.43
N SER A 400 -9.53 9.57 1.05
CA SER A 400 -9.89 8.66 2.14
C SER A 400 -11.42 8.55 2.29
N PHE A 401 -11.89 7.66 3.14
CA PHE A 401 -13.25 7.67 3.67
C PHE A 401 -13.26 8.15 5.12
N PHE A 402 -14.28 8.92 5.50
CA PHE A 402 -14.50 9.34 6.88
C PHE A 402 -15.97 9.70 7.10
N ASP A 403 -16.57 9.28 8.21
CA ASP A 403 -18.00 9.51 8.53
C ASP A 403 -18.98 9.18 7.38
N ASP A 404 -18.76 8.04 6.69
CA ASP A 404 -19.55 7.59 5.54
C ASP A 404 -19.59 8.63 4.38
N ARG A 405 -18.47 9.31 4.15
CA ARG A 405 -18.28 10.24 3.03
C ARG A 405 -16.96 9.96 2.32
N LEU A 406 -16.95 10.12 1.00
CA LEU A 406 -15.73 10.14 0.21
C LEU A 406 -15.03 11.48 0.37
N LEU A 407 -13.77 11.47 0.76
CA LEU A 407 -12.95 12.67 0.93
C LEU A 407 -11.88 12.76 -0.14
N LEU A 408 -11.78 13.92 -0.79
CA LEU A 408 -10.74 14.26 -1.77
C LEU A 408 -10.06 15.57 -1.36
N ALA A 409 -8.74 15.68 -1.51
CA ALA A 409 -8.01 16.87 -1.05
C ALA A 409 -6.77 17.21 -1.88
N GLY A 410 -6.36 18.49 -1.79
CA GLY A 410 -5.05 18.97 -2.23
C GLY A 410 -4.88 19.01 -3.74
N THR A 411 -5.68 19.84 -4.43
CA THR A 411 -5.46 20.15 -5.86
C THR A 411 -4.26 21.09 -6.02
N GLU A 412 -3.83 21.33 -7.26
CA GLU A 412 -2.72 22.23 -7.53
C GLU A 412 -3.05 23.69 -7.18
N GLN A 413 -4.25 24.16 -7.56
CA GLN A 413 -4.68 25.54 -7.31
C GLN A 413 -5.32 25.75 -5.94
N ASP A 414 -5.89 24.70 -5.32
CA ASP A 414 -6.42 24.75 -3.95
C ASP A 414 -5.73 23.72 -3.04
N PRO A 415 -4.44 23.91 -2.74
CA PRO A 415 -3.63 22.89 -2.06
C PRO A 415 -4.09 22.58 -0.62
N GLN A 416 -4.76 23.52 0.04
CA GLN A 416 -5.24 23.38 1.42
C GLN A 416 -6.73 23.06 1.53
N THR A 417 -7.39 22.84 0.40
CA THR A 417 -8.82 22.56 0.34
C THR A 417 -9.06 21.06 0.28
N TRP A 418 -10.10 20.64 0.98
CA TRP A 418 -10.65 19.30 0.91
C TRP A 418 -12.15 19.36 0.71
N TRP A 419 -12.67 18.30 0.10
CA TRP A 419 -14.08 18.12 -0.22
C TRP A 419 -14.51 16.75 0.30
N MET A 420 -15.66 16.70 0.99
CA MET A 420 -16.35 15.46 1.32
C MET A 420 -17.66 15.39 0.54
N SER A 421 -17.97 14.20 0.03
CA SER A 421 -19.27 13.90 -0.56
C SER A 421 -20.38 14.00 0.49
N ARG A 422 -21.63 13.86 0.06
CA ARG A 422 -22.76 13.61 0.96
C ARG A 422 -22.60 12.27 1.69
N VAL A 423 -23.26 12.15 2.85
CA VAL A 423 -23.29 10.91 3.64
C VAL A 423 -23.93 9.80 2.83
N GLY A 424 -23.27 8.64 2.75
CA GLY A 424 -23.75 7.45 2.04
C GLY A 424 -23.84 7.59 0.51
N ARG A 425 -23.45 8.73 -0.05
CA ARG A 425 -23.46 9.02 -1.49
C ARG A 425 -22.11 9.57 -1.93
N TYR A 426 -21.17 8.66 -2.15
CA TYR A 426 -19.77 8.96 -2.40
C TYR A 426 -19.50 9.77 -3.68
N GLU A 427 -20.42 9.74 -4.65
CA GLU A 427 -20.28 10.41 -5.95
C GLU A 427 -21.13 11.70 -6.04
N ASP A 428 -21.75 12.13 -4.93
CA ASP A 428 -22.58 13.34 -4.84
C ASP A 428 -21.90 14.40 -3.94
N PHE A 429 -21.40 15.49 -4.54
CA PHE A 429 -20.82 16.65 -3.85
C PHE A 429 -21.78 17.86 -3.86
N ARG A 430 -23.09 17.62 -3.83
CA ARG A 430 -24.09 18.68 -3.73
C ARG A 430 -24.07 19.34 -2.34
N SER A 431 -23.87 20.65 -2.35
CA SER A 431 -24.05 21.49 -1.16
C SER A 431 -25.53 21.82 -0.92
N SER A 432 -25.93 21.86 0.35
CA SER A 432 -27.25 22.32 0.83
C SER A 432 -27.08 22.74 2.29
N ASP A 433 -28.16 23.21 2.92
CA ASP A 433 -28.20 23.53 4.35
C ASP A 433 -28.46 22.27 5.22
N GLU A 434 -28.39 21.07 4.63
CA GLU A 434 -28.64 19.78 5.29
C GLU A 434 -27.38 19.28 6.02
N ASP A 435 -27.56 18.56 7.13
CA ASP A 435 -26.44 17.97 7.87
C ASP A 435 -25.68 16.93 7.03
N ASP A 436 -26.39 16.22 6.14
CA ASP A 436 -25.83 15.19 5.26
C ASP A 436 -25.20 15.76 3.97
N ALA A 437 -25.26 17.09 3.76
CA ALA A 437 -24.77 17.75 2.56
C ALA A 437 -23.24 17.66 2.41
N SER A 438 -22.72 17.87 1.20
CA SER A 438 -21.27 17.88 0.96
C SER A 438 -20.55 18.92 1.82
N VAL A 439 -19.32 18.63 2.22
CA VAL A 439 -18.49 19.57 2.99
C VAL A 439 -17.33 20.04 2.13
N ARG A 440 -17.06 21.35 2.10
CA ARG A 440 -15.85 21.92 1.51
C ARG A 440 -15.21 22.84 2.53
N PHE A 441 -13.92 22.65 2.78
CA PHE A 441 -13.19 23.46 3.75
C PHE A 441 -11.74 23.65 3.35
N THR A 442 -11.19 24.82 3.67
CA THR A 442 -9.80 25.17 3.42
C THR A 442 -9.09 25.37 4.76
N LEU A 443 -7.95 24.68 4.96
CA LEU A 443 -7.16 24.83 6.18
C LEU A 443 -6.67 26.28 6.33
N ASN A 444 -6.92 26.88 7.49
CA ASN A 444 -6.37 28.18 7.82
C ASN A 444 -4.99 28.03 8.49
N ALA A 445 -3.94 28.14 7.68
CA ALA A 445 -2.55 28.05 8.13
C ALA A 445 -1.71 29.23 7.64
N LYS A 446 -0.68 29.61 8.41
CA LYS A 446 0.25 30.68 8.04
C LYS A 446 1.01 30.38 6.74
N ASP A 447 1.38 29.12 6.56
CA ASP A 447 2.20 28.67 5.45
C ASP A 447 1.34 27.82 4.51
N LEU A 448 1.36 28.13 3.21
CA LEU A 448 0.63 27.42 2.18
C LEU A 448 1.32 26.08 1.90
N ASN A 449 0.88 25.02 2.58
CA ASN A 449 1.33 23.65 2.36
C ASN A 449 0.15 22.80 1.91
N ARG A 450 0.37 22.05 0.84
CA ARG A 450 -0.64 21.14 0.31
C ARG A 450 -0.94 19.99 1.26
N ILE A 451 -2.20 19.55 1.26
CA ILE A 451 -2.63 18.31 1.88
C ILE A 451 -2.16 17.16 0.98
N ASP A 452 -1.16 16.42 1.44
CA ASP A 452 -0.54 15.33 0.66
C ASP A 452 -1.06 13.94 1.10
N ALA A 453 -1.64 13.82 2.30
CA ALA A 453 -2.31 12.61 2.77
C ALA A 453 -3.39 12.94 3.80
N VAL A 454 -4.36 12.04 3.91
CA VAL A 454 -5.48 12.12 4.86
C VAL A 454 -5.64 10.75 5.50
N ALA A 455 -5.91 10.71 6.80
CA ALA A 455 -6.24 9.48 7.53
C ALA A 455 -7.42 9.74 8.44
N GLY A 456 -8.33 8.77 8.54
CA GLY A 456 -9.56 8.89 9.31
C GLY A 456 -9.63 7.80 10.36
N GLU A 457 -9.54 8.17 11.63
CA GLU A 457 -9.73 7.27 12.77
C GLU A 457 -10.98 7.71 13.58
N ASP A 458 -10.84 7.96 14.89
CA ASP A 458 -11.83 8.67 15.71
C ASP A 458 -11.95 10.15 15.31
N VAL A 459 -10.89 10.67 14.70
CA VAL A 459 -10.79 12.02 14.17
C VAL A 459 -10.18 12.00 12.78
N LEU A 460 -10.34 13.11 12.07
CA LEU A 460 -9.78 13.28 10.75
C LEU A 460 -8.42 13.97 10.83
N PHE A 461 -7.38 13.30 10.33
CA PHE A 461 -6.02 13.83 10.23
C PHE A 461 -5.74 14.33 8.81
N MET A 462 -5.32 15.59 8.70
CA MET A 462 -4.81 16.19 7.46
C MET A 462 -3.31 16.36 7.57
N LEU A 463 -2.58 15.65 6.70
CA LEU A 463 -1.12 15.64 6.69
C LEU A 463 -0.60 16.56 5.57
N THR A 464 0.22 17.52 5.95
CA THR A 464 0.87 18.46 5.03
C THR A 464 2.37 18.46 5.27
N LYS A 465 3.17 18.99 4.33
CA LYS A 465 4.62 19.23 4.57
C LYS A 465 4.91 20.14 5.76
N GLY A 466 3.99 21.04 6.12
CA GLY A 466 4.18 22.04 7.17
C GLY A 466 3.69 21.62 8.56
N GLY A 467 3.03 20.47 8.66
CA GLY A 467 2.52 19.93 9.91
C GLY A 467 1.22 19.16 9.76
N GLU A 468 0.78 18.63 10.90
CA GLU A 468 -0.32 17.69 11.01
C GLU A 468 -1.51 18.37 11.68
N PHE A 469 -2.67 18.36 11.03
CA PHE A 469 -3.89 18.98 11.51
C PHE A 469 -4.89 17.91 11.92
N VAL A 470 -5.53 18.12 13.06
CA VAL A 470 -6.68 17.33 13.50
C VAL A 470 -7.93 18.15 13.22
N VAL A 471 -8.87 17.55 12.51
CA VAL A 471 -10.15 18.14 12.10
C VAL A 471 -11.27 17.42 12.86
N ARG A 472 -12.22 18.20 13.39
CA ARG A 472 -13.42 17.72 14.10
C ARG A 472 -14.63 18.59 13.71
N GLY A 473 -15.83 18.15 14.07
CA GLY A 473 -17.04 18.98 14.00
C GLY A 473 -16.96 20.23 14.89
N ALA A 474 -17.98 21.08 14.85
CA ALA A 474 -17.99 22.34 15.59
C ALA A 474 -18.07 22.13 17.11
N GLY A 475 -18.80 21.12 17.57
CA GLY A 475 -18.86 20.64 18.95
C GLY A 475 -17.81 19.57 19.32
N SER A 476 -17.69 19.26 20.62
CA SER A 476 -16.81 18.18 21.11
C SER A 476 -17.22 16.79 20.63
N ASP A 477 -18.53 16.59 20.45
CA ASP A 477 -19.18 15.32 20.11
C ASP A 477 -20.00 15.45 18.81
N GLU A 478 -19.75 16.51 18.04
CA GLU A 478 -20.41 16.76 16.76
C GLU A 478 -19.58 16.16 15.64
N THR A 479 -20.26 15.47 14.72
CA THR A 479 -19.65 14.97 13.48
C THR A 479 -19.41 16.11 12.49
N ILE A 480 -18.62 15.85 11.46
CA ILE A 480 -18.44 16.83 10.38
C ILE A 480 -19.72 16.85 9.53
N SER A 481 -20.43 17.97 9.52
CA SER A 481 -21.69 18.13 8.77
C SER A 481 -21.60 19.23 7.71
N GLY A 482 -22.54 19.22 6.75
CA GLY A 482 -22.66 20.27 5.74
C GLY A 482 -23.22 21.59 6.28
N SER A 483 -23.94 21.54 7.40
CA SER A 483 -24.60 22.68 8.04
C SER A 483 -23.70 23.42 9.05
N SER A 484 -22.59 22.82 9.47
CA SER A 484 -21.66 23.39 10.44
C SER A 484 -20.24 23.55 9.89
N VAL A 485 -19.47 24.47 10.47
CA VAL A 485 -18.09 24.75 10.03
C VAL A 485 -17.12 23.88 10.85
N PRO A 486 -16.32 23.00 10.20
CA PRO A 486 -15.37 22.16 10.90
C PRO A 486 -14.27 22.96 11.60
N ILE A 487 -13.75 22.40 12.70
CA ILE A 487 -12.60 22.95 13.43
C ILE A 487 -11.35 22.18 13.06
N ALA A 488 -10.43 22.84 12.35
CA ALA A 488 -9.10 22.30 12.04
C ALA A 488 -8.03 22.94 12.94
N ARG A 489 -7.28 22.12 13.71
CA ARG A 489 -6.18 22.59 14.56
C ARG A 489 -4.91 21.82 14.28
N ARG A 490 -3.83 22.55 13.99
CA ARG A 490 -2.48 21.97 13.90
C ARG A 490 -2.02 21.47 15.27
N ARG A 491 -1.59 20.22 15.36
CA ARG A 491 -1.09 19.60 16.60
C ARG A 491 0.42 19.55 16.64
N THR A 492 1.04 19.11 15.55
CA THR A 492 2.49 18.99 15.45
C THR A 492 3.02 19.74 14.21
N ARG A 493 4.35 19.92 14.14
CA ARG A 493 5.06 20.63 13.06
C ARG A 493 6.14 19.75 12.44
N TYR A 494 6.00 18.43 12.52
CA TYR A 494 7.01 17.55 11.94
C TYR A 494 7.01 17.65 10.41
N GLY A 495 5.83 17.84 9.83
CA GLY A 495 5.61 17.76 8.40
C GLY A 495 5.56 16.31 7.97
N SER A 496 4.67 16.00 7.03
CA SER A 496 4.60 14.67 6.40
C SER A 496 5.34 14.65 5.07
N ARG A 497 5.91 13.50 4.74
CA ARG A 497 6.51 13.25 3.44
C ARG A 497 5.42 13.04 2.40
N PRO A 498 5.41 13.77 1.28
CA PRO A 498 4.43 13.55 0.21
C PRO A 498 4.55 12.16 -0.38
N ASN A 499 3.44 11.65 -0.93
CA ASN A 499 3.37 10.37 -1.64
C ASN A 499 3.72 9.15 -0.78
N VAL A 500 3.72 9.29 0.55
CA VAL A 500 3.83 8.18 1.49
C VAL A 500 2.59 8.21 2.37
N ALA A 501 1.70 7.24 2.16
CA ALA A 501 0.50 7.12 2.97
C ALA A 501 0.88 6.86 4.45
N PRO A 502 0.18 7.48 5.41
CA PRO A 502 0.27 7.05 6.80
C PRO A 502 -0.32 5.65 6.94
N ILE A 503 0.03 5.00 8.05
CA ILE A 503 -0.52 3.69 8.41
C ILE A 503 -1.08 3.76 9.82
N GLU A 504 -2.07 2.94 10.07
CA GLU A 504 -2.70 2.77 11.37
C GLU A 504 -2.19 1.46 11.97
N VAL A 505 -1.72 1.50 13.22
CA VAL A 505 -1.17 0.34 13.92
C VAL A 505 -1.67 0.36 15.35
N GLY A 506 -2.65 -0.49 15.65
CA GLY A 506 -3.40 -0.39 16.90
C GLY A 506 -4.06 1.00 17.03
N PRO A 507 -3.83 1.75 18.12
CA PRO A 507 -4.36 3.11 18.30
C PRO A 507 -3.43 4.22 17.77
N LEU A 508 -2.38 3.88 17.02
CA LEU A 508 -1.35 4.83 16.58
C LEU A 508 -1.46 5.12 15.09
N LEU A 509 -1.64 6.40 14.74
CA LEU A 509 -1.39 6.87 13.38
C LEU A 509 0.11 7.13 13.19
N ILE A 510 0.75 6.35 12.32
CA ILE A 510 2.18 6.46 12.02
C ILE A 510 2.38 7.07 10.65
N PHE A 511 3.23 8.10 10.57
CA PHE A 511 3.59 8.74 9.30
C PHE A 511 5.09 9.01 9.20
N VAL A 512 5.55 9.19 7.96
CA VAL A 512 6.94 9.56 7.67
C VAL A 512 7.09 11.07 7.72
N GLN A 513 8.06 11.55 8.50
CA GLN A 513 8.38 12.97 8.58
C GLN A 513 8.85 13.52 7.22
N GLU A 514 8.62 14.81 6.94
CA GLU A 514 8.86 15.49 5.65
C GLU A 514 10.21 15.17 4.99
N ALA A 515 11.31 15.12 5.75
CA ALA A 515 12.64 14.79 5.21
C ALA A 515 12.84 13.30 4.88
N GLY A 516 11.89 12.44 5.24
CA GLY A 516 11.91 10.99 5.00
C GLY A 516 12.73 10.16 6.00
N ARG A 517 13.28 10.79 7.04
CA ARG A 517 14.30 10.17 7.92
C ARG A 517 13.80 9.80 9.32
N LYS A 518 12.50 9.93 9.57
CA LYS A 518 11.88 9.62 10.86
C LYS A 518 10.49 9.07 10.66
N LEU A 519 10.10 8.13 11.51
CA LEU A 519 8.71 7.70 11.67
C LEU A 519 8.18 8.33 12.96
N ILE A 520 7.05 9.03 12.83
CA ILE A 520 6.37 9.70 13.93
C ILE A 520 5.05 8.97 14.17
N ALA A 521 4.82 8.52 15.39
CA ALA A 521 3.53 8.03 15.85
C ALA A 521 2.76 9.17 16.53
N LEU A 522 1.54 9.45 16.09
CA LEU A 522 0.63 10.34 16.80
C LEU A 522 -0.09 9.55 17.88
N THR A 523 0.07 9.99 19.13
CA THR A 523 -0.56 9.38 20.30
C THR A 523 -1.46 10.40 20.95
N TYR A 524 -2.70 10.01 21.28
CA TYR A 524 -3.59 10.86 22.06
C TYR A 524 -3.14 10.89 23.53
N ASP A 525 -2.96 12.09 24.07
CA ASP A 525 -2.65 12.33 25.48
C ASP A 525 -3.90 12.83 26.20
N GLU A 526 -4.51 11.96 27.01
CA GLU A 526 -5.72 12.24 27.77
C GLU A 526 -5.55 13.39 28.76
N ALA A 527 -4.36 13.57 29.35
CA ALA A 527 -4.12 14.61 30.35
C ALA A 527 -4.15 16.01 29.74
N THR A 528 -3.76 16.12 28.46
CA THR A 528 -3.76 17.40 27.73
C THR A 528 -4.92 17.54 26.74
N GLY A 529 -5.67 16.47 26.49
CA GLY A 529 -6.72 16.42 25.46
C GLY A 529 -6.17 16.71 24.06
N SER A 530 -4.95 16.26 23.77
CA SER A 530 -4.26 16.61 22.53
C SER A 530 -3.39 15.46 22.01
N TYR A 531 -3.13 15.45 20.69
CA TYR A 531 -2.21 14.50 20.10
C TYR A 531 -0.78 15.03 20.17
N ARG A 532 0.15 14.16 20.58
CA ARG A 532 1.60 14.40 20.53
C ARG A 532 2.24 13.43 19.53
N GLY A 533 3.37 13.84 18.95
CA GLY A 533 4.13 12.98 18.04
C GLY A 533 5.37 12.39 18.70
N ASP A 534 5.41 11.07 18.78
CA ASP A 534 6.51 10.28 19.35
C ASP A 534 7.41 9.72 18.23
N ASP A 535 8.73 9.97 18.31
CA ASP A 535 9.72 9.52 17.32
C ASP A 535 10.09 8.04 17.53
N LEU A 536 9.61 7.16 16.66
CA LEU A 536 9.86 5.71 16.70
C LEU A 536 11.27 5.34 16.24
N THR A 537 11.99 6.28 15.63
CA THR A 537 13.35 6.08 15.10
C THR A 537 14.44 6.64 16.00
N LYS A 538 14.07 7.21 17.16
CA LYS A 538 14.97 7.93 18.09
C LYS A 538 16.29 7.22 18.43
N PHE A 539 16.29 5.88 18.49
CA PHE A 539 17.47 5.09 18.86
C PHE A 539 18.09 4.33 17.67
N SER A 540 17.48 4.43 16.49
CA SER A 540 17.79 3.67 15.28
C SER A 540 17.75 4.56 14.04
N ASP A 541 18.22 5.79 14.18
CA ASP A 541 18.21 6.85 13.16
C ASP A 541 18.99 6.48 11.88
N ASN A 542 19.93 5.55 12.01
CA ASN A 542 20.72 5.01 10.91
C ASN A 542 19.91 4.15 9.94
N ILE A 543 18.79 3.56 10.39
CA ILE A 543 18.06 2.56 9.60
C ILE A 543 17.26 3.22 8.50
N VAL A 544 16.56 4.31 8.77
CA VAL A 544 15.72 5.03 7.79
C VAL A 544 16.45 6.20 7.14
N LYS A 545 17.78 6.24 7.24
CA LYS A 545 18.59 7.41 6.85
C LYS A 545 18.55 7.69 5.34
N SER A 546 18.40 6.67 4.51
CA SER A 546 18.32 6.82 3.05
C SER A 546 17.02 7.48 2.60
N GLY A 547 15.98 7.46 3.44
CA GLY A 547 14.66 8.02 3.18
C GLY A 547 13.62 6.95 2.89
N VAL A 548 12.49 7.00 3.59
CA VAL A 548 11.37 6.08 3.40
C VAL A 548 10.52 6.49 2.19
N LEU A 549 10.14 5.50 1.39
CA LEU A 549 9.35 5.63 0.16
C LEU A 549 7.94 5.05 0.27
N GLU A 550 7.74 4.08 1.14
CA GLU A 550 6.46 3.40 1.35
C GLU A 550 6.41 2.84 2.78
N LEU A 551 5.24 2.93 3.40
CA LEU A 551 4.93 2.32 4.69
C LEU A 551 3.78 1.34 4.54
N LYS A 552 3.89 0.18 5.19
CA LYS A 552 2.81 -0.80 5.36
C LYS A 552 2.83 -1.39 6.76
N ALA A 553 1.68 -1.87 7.22
CA ALA A 553 1.54 -2.60 8.47
C ALA A 553 1.20 -4.06 8.19
N ALA A 554 1.73 -4.96 9.01
CA ALA A 554 1.31 -6.35 9.10
C ALA A 554 1.10 -6.65 10.59
N ASP A 555 -0.09 -7.05 10.98
CA ASP A 555 -0.43 -7.25 12.39
C ASP A 555 -0.10 -8.66 12.88
N GLU A 556 -0.24 -9.67 12.02
CA GLU A 556 -0.10 -11.09 12.38
C GLU A 556 1.05 -11.77 11.62
N PRO A 557 1.85 -12.67 12.25
CA PRO A 557 1.77 -13.12 13.66
C PRO A 557 2.46 -12.20 14.67
N TYR A 558 3.22 -11.21 14.17
CA TYR A 558 3.87 -10.18 14.97
C TYR A 558 3.54 -8.83 14.36
N ARG A 559 3.16 -7.87 15.20
CA ARG A 559 2.87 -6.52 14.75
C ARG A 559 4.13 -5.83 14.21
N GLN A 560 4.16 -5.61 12.91
CA GLN A 560 5.29 -5.12 12.15
C GLN A 560 4.91 -3.92 11.29
N VAL A 561 5.78 -2.91 11.31
CA VAL A 561 5.78 -1.79 10.36
C VAL A 561 6.88 -2.01 9.35
N LEU A 562 6.50 -2.04 8.08
CA LEU A 562 7.38 -2.22 6.93
C LEU A 562 7.67 -0.85 6.31
N ALA A 563 8.95 -0.48 6.24
CA ALA A 563 9.42 0.75 5.65
C ALA A 563 10.33 0.46 4.45
N VAL A 564 9.83 0.66 3.24
CA VAL A 564 10.63 0.55 2.01
C VAL A 564 11.46 1.80 1.85
N GLN A 565 12.75 1.65 1.57
CA GLN A 565 13.69 2.77 1.54
C GLN A 565 14.28 3.06 0.15
N ASN A 566 14.81 4.26 -0.04
CA ASN A 566 15.46 4.70 -1.29
C ASN A 566 16.63 3.81 -1.74
N ASP A 567 17.35 3.20 -0.80
CA ASP A 567 18.47 2.30 -1.08
C ASP A 567 18.05 0.85 -1.36
N GLY A 568 16.75 0.55 -1.24
CA GLY A 568 16.17 -0.78 -1.46
C GLY A 568 16.17 -1.70 -0.23
N VAL A 569 16.64 -1.22 0.93
CA VAL A 569 16.52 -1.95 2.20
C VAL A 569 15.09 -1.88 2.70
N LEU A 570 14.55 -3.00 3.16
CA LEU A 570 13.28 -3.05 3.87
C LEU A 570 13.56 -2.88 5.36
N GLY A 571 13.20 -1.74 5.94
CA GLY A 571 13.24 -1.56 7.39
C GLY A 571 12.01 -2.23 8.01
N VAL A 572 12.21 -3.25 8.85
CA VAL A 572 11.13 -3.90 9.61
C VAL A 572 11.20 -3.40 11.03
N LEU A 573 10.12 -2.80 11.52
CA LEU A 573 9.95 -2.40 12.91
C LEU A 573 8.96 -3.34 13.57
N VAL A 574 9.42 -4.16 14.52
CA VAL A 574 8.53 -4.90 15.42
C VAL A 574 8.09 -3.94 16.52
N LEU A 575 6.77 -3.73 16.62
CA LEU A 575 6.18 -2.67 17.44
C LEU A 575 5.10 -3.25 18.36
N GLU A 576 5.42 -3.44 19.63
CA GLU A 576 4.47 -3.72 20.71
C GLU A 576 4.74 -2.77 21.88
N PRO A 577 4.15 -1.56 21.85
CA PRO A 577 4.43 -0.53 22.85
C PRO A 577 4.08 -0.98 24.28
N GLU A 578 3.05 -1.80 24.45
CA GLU A 578 2.58 -2.32 25.74
C GLU A 578 3.61 -3.23 26.41
N GLU A 579 4.41 -3.95 25.61
CA GLU A 579 5.47 -4.87 26.06
C GLU A 579 6.87 -4.22 25.94
N GLU A 580 6.93 -2.90 25.73
CA GLU A 580 8.14 -2.12 25.51
C GLU A 580 9.01 -2.58 24.32
N VAL A 581 8.41 -3.23 23.32
CA VAL A 581 9.10 -3.72 22.12
C VAL A 581 9.03 -2.67 21.02
N ILE A 582 10.17 -2.07 20.71
CA ILE A 582 10.35 -1.16 19.58
C ILE A 582 11.70 -1.50 18.96
N ALA A 583 11.69 -2.47 18.05
CA ALA A 583 12.88 -3.11 17.51
C ALA A 583 12.96 -2.93 15.99
N TRP A 584 13.89 -2.11 15.53
CA TRP A 584 14.16 -1.96 14.11
C TRP A 584 15.19 -2.97 13.60
N VAL A 585 14.92 -3.54 12.43
CA VAL A 585 15.73 -4.55 11.76
C VAL A 585 15.85 -4.19 10.28
N PRO A 586 17.07 -4.05 9.72
CA PRO A 586 17.25 -3.97 8.28
C PRO A 586 17.09 -5.38 7.67
N THR A 587 16.17 -5.49 6.73
CA THR A 587 15.91 -6.71 5.95
C THR A 587 16.41 -6.50 4.52
N ARG A 588 17.34 -7.35 4.10
CA ARG A 588 17.97 -7.32 2.77
C ARG A 588 17.66 -8.63 2.05
N VAL A 589 17.10 -8.52 0.86
CA VAL A 589 16.79 -9.65 -0.04
C VAL A 589 17.99 -10.01 -0.91
N GLY A 590 18.09 -11.29 -1.27
CA GLY A 590 19.19 -11.90 -2.01
C GLY A 590 19.25 -11.49 -3.48
N GLY A 591 20.44 -11.66 -4.05
CA GLY A 591 20.77 -11.33 -5.43
C GLY A 591 21.65 -10.09 -5.58
N THR A 592 22.22 -9.93 -6.77
CA THR A 592 23.14 -8.83 -7.07
C THR A 592 22.38 -7.51 -7.17
N ALA A 593 22.80 -6.51 -6.39
CA ALA A 593 22.18 -5.18 -6.33
C ALA A 593 20.66 -5.22 -6.10
N ALA A 594 20.18 -6.18 -5.30
CA ALA A 594 18.78 -6.37 -5.04
C ALA A 594 18.18 -5.22 -4.21
N LYS A 595 16.97 -4.78 -4.59
CA LYS A 595 16.24 -3.68 -3.93
C LYS A 595 14.76 -4.01 -3.85
N VAL A 596 14.20 -3.89 -2.66
CA VAL A 596 12.74 -3.86 -2.47
C VAL A 596 12.25 -2.48 -2.93
N GLU A 597 11.36 -2.44 -3.92
CA GLU A 597 10.87 -1.19 -4.52
C GLU A 597 9.45 -0.80 -4.05
N SER A 598 8.64 -1.80 -3.73
CA SER A 598 7.27 -1.66 -3.20
C SER A 598 6.83 -2.91 -2.45
N VAL A 599 5.91 -2.77 -1.49
CA VAL A 599 5.34 -3.88 -0.72
C VAL A 599 3.82 -3.75 -0.59
N ALA A 600 3.14 -4.89 -0.48
CA ALA A 600 1.71 -4.99 -0.20
C ALA A 600 1.48 -6.09 0.85
N VAL A 601 0.58 -5.86 1.79
CA VAL A 601 0.23 -6.79 2.87
C VAL A 601 -1.23 -7.20 2.71
N VAL A 602 -1.46 -8.49 2.51
CA VAL A 602 -2.79 -9.07 2.36
C VAL A 602 -2.98 -10.23 3.32
N GLN A 603 -4.22 -10.63 3.58
CA GLN A 603 -4.48 -11.83 4.37
C GLN A 603 -3.92 -13.09 3.68
N HIS A 604 -3.32 -13.98 4.46
CA HIS A 604 -2.89 -15.27 3.99
C HIS A 604 -4.10 -16.14 3.63
N PRO A 605 -4.06 -17.00 2.58
CA PRO A 605 -5.19 -17.85 2.19
C PRO A 605 -5.71 -18.79 3.29
N ASP A 606 -4.83 -19.22 4.20
CA ASP A 606 -5.21 -20.05 5.35
C ASP A 606 -5.81 -19.24 6.51
N LEU A 607 -5.92 -17.92 6.35
CA LEU A 607 -6.51 -16.95 7.29
C LEU A 607 -5.84 -16.87 8.67
N ASP A 608 -4.63 -17.40 8.80
CA ASP A 608 -3.89 -17.51 10.06
C ASP A 608 -2.88 -16.37 10.29
N ARG A 609 -2.54 -15.61 9.24
CA ARG A 609 -1.51 -14.55 9.29
C ARG A 609 -1.68 -13.53 8.15
N ASN A 610 -0.91 -12.45 8.20
CA ASN A 610 -0.74 -11.59 7.04
C ASN A 610 0.44 -12.04 6.18
N ARG A 611 0.34 -11.86 4.86
CA ARG A 611 1.40 -12.15 3.90
C ARG A 611 1.93 -10.88 3.28
N ILE A 612 3.25 -10.77 3.27
CA ILE A 612 3.99 -9.63 2.72
C ILE A 612 4.41 -9.95 1.29
N TRP A 613 3.81 -9.27 0.33
CA TRP A 613 4.23 -9.24 -1.07
C TRP A 613 5.24 -8.12 -1.29
N ALA A 614 6.20 -8.36 -2.17
CA ALA A 614 7.26 -7.42 -2.50
C ALA A 614 7.55 -7.41 -4.00
N ALA A 615 7.67 -6.21 -4.56
CA ALA A 615 8.30 -5.99 -5.85
C ALA A 615 9.81 -5.79 -5.63
N VAL A 616 10.62 -6.69 -6.16
CA VAL A 616 12.08 -6.69 -5.98
C VAL A 616 12.78 -6.55 -7.32
N SER A 617 13.61 -5.51 -7.44
CA SER A 617 14.54 -5.38 -8.57
C SER A 617 15.89 -6.00 -8.21
N ARG A 618 16.55 -6.64 -9.18
CA ARG A 618 17.90 -7.21 -9.02
C ARG A 618 18.60 -7.35 -10.38
N THR A 619 19.92 -7.46 -10.38
CA THR A 619 20.68 -7.79 -11.59
C THR A 619 20.71 -9.30 -11.78
N VAL A 620 20.25 -9.79 -12.93
CA VAL A 620 20.31 -11.20 -13.34
C VAL A 620 20.90 -11.24 -14.73
N ASN A 621 21.95 -12.05 -14.93
CA ASN A 621 22.64 -12.18 -16.21
C ASN A 621 23.04 -10.81 -16.85
N GLY A 622 23.48 -9.87 -16.01
CA GLY A 622 23.90 -8.53 -16.44
C GLY A 622 22.78 -7.52 -16.74
N ALA A 623 21.51 -7.89 -16.61
CA ALA A 623 20.36 -6.99 -16.80
C ALA A 623 19.56 -6.80 -15.51
N THR A 624 18.98 -5.62 -15.31
CA THR A 624 18.02 -5.39 -14.22
C THR A 624 16.72 -6.11 -14.54
N MET A 625 16.28 -6.98 -13.63
CA MET A 625 15.01 -7.70 -13.66
C MET A 625 14.18 -7.32 -12.44
N ARG A 626 12.86 -7.33 -12.59
CA ARG A 626 11.89 -7.05 -11.52
C ARG A 626 11.00 -8.25 -11.30
N HIS A 627 10.95 -8.72 -10.07
CA HIS A 627 10.16 -9.88 -9.69
C HIS A 627 9.11 -9.47 -8.65
N ILE A 628 7.95 -10.09 -8.77
CA ILE A 628 6.90 -10.10 -7.76
C ILE A 628 7.11 -11.36 -6.93
N GLU A 629 7.29 -11.16 -5.63
CA GLU A 629 7.62 -12.19 -4.66
C GLU A 629 6.78 -12.00 -3.41
N TYR A 630 6.69 -13.02 -2.57
CA TYR A 630 6.15 -12.88 -1.22
C TYR A 630 7.05 -13.55 -0.20
N PHE A 631 7.06 -13.05 1.03
CA PHE A 631 7.73 -13.71 2.15
C PHE A 631 6.93 -14.94 2.56
N GLU A 632 7.61 -16.08 2.66
CA GLU A 632 7.01 -17.29 3.21
C GLU A 632 6.80 -17.18 4.73
N LYS A 633 6.01 -18.11 5.27
CA LYS A 633 5.87 -18.25 6.72
C LYS A 633 7.15 -18.79 7.37
N GLU A 634 7.31 -18.58 8.68
CA GLU A 634 8.30 -19.35 9.43
C GLU A 634 7.96 -20.84 9.39
N TRP A 635 9.01 -21.67 9.43
CA TRP A 635 8.88 -23.11 9.60
C TRP A 635 8.66 -23.43 11.08
N ASP A 636 7.71 -24.31 11.38
CA ASP A 636 7.39 -24.77 12.74
C ASP A 636 7.25 -26.30 12.75
N GLU A 637 8.02 -26.98 13.60
CA GLU A 637 8.03 -28.45 13.72
C GLU A 637 6.64 -29.06 14.00
N THR A 638 5.74 -28.29 14.61
CA THR A 638 4.41 -28.75 14.99
C THR A 638 3.50 -28.91 13.77
N ASN A 639 3.69 -28.05 12.77
CA ASN A 639 2.77 -27.88 11.65
C ASN A 639 3.39 -28.17 10.28
N ASP A 640 4.73 -28.20 10.19
CA ASP A 640 5.47 -28.36 8.95
C ASP A 640 6.36 -29.61 8.98
N ALA A 641 6.45 -30.31 7.86
CA ALA A 641 7.34 -31.46 7.71
C ALA A 641 8.78 -31.01 7.39
N ASP A 642 9.75 -31.90 7.66
CA ASP A 642 11.10 -31.71 7.11
C ASP A 642 11.04 -31.67 5.57
N GLY A 643 11.69 -30.67 4.97
CA GLY A 643 11.58 -30.32 3.55
C GLY A 643 10.62 -29.17 3.24
N ASP A 644 9.79 -28.74 4.19
CA ASP A 644 8.94 -27.56 4.07
C ASP A 644 9.69 -26.24 4.33
N GLU A 645 10.94 -26.30 4.77
CA GLU A 645 11.75 -25.13 5.07
C GLU A 645 11.96 -24.26 3.81
N PHE A 646 11.74 -22.95 3.97
CA PHE A 646 11.89 -21.99 2.89
C PHE A 646 12.66 -20.75 3.35
N TYR A 647 13.99 -20.82 3.30
CA TYR A 647 14.90 -19.73 3.72
C TYR A 647 15.85 -19.27 2.59
N VAL A 648 15.38 -19.39 1.36
CA VAL A 648 16.00 -18.88 0.14
C VAL A 648 15.18 -17.72 -0.44
N ASP A 649 15.81 -16.78 -1.13
CA ASP A 649 15.13 -15.65 -1.77
C ASP A 649 14.91 -15.89 -3.26
N ALA A 650 13.86 -15.29 -3.83
CA ALA A 650 13.39 -15.55 -5.18
C ALA A 650 13.28 -17.05 -5.49
N GLY A 651 12.93 -17.86 -4.49
CA GLY A 651 13.00 -19.31 -4.57
C GLY A 651 11.76 -19.94 -5.19
N LEU A 652 11.91 -21.20 -5.59
CA LEU A 652 10.83 -22.09 -6.00
C LEU A 652 10.96 -23.43 -5.26
N THR A 653 9.84 -24.16 -5.22
CA THR A 653 9.79 -25.51 -4.69
C THR A 653 9.30 -26.44 -5.78
N ALA A 654 10.04 -27.50 -6.03
CA ALA A 654 9.67 -28.57 -6.94
C ALA A 654 9.30 -29.81 -6.12
N THR A 655 8.22 -30.48 -6.50
CA THR A 655 7.71 -31.71 -5.85
C THR A 655 7.49 -32.82 -6.89
N SER A 656 7.34 -34.04 -6.39
CA SER A 656 7.18 -35.26 -7.21
C SER A 656 6.04 -35.19 -8.25
N PRO A 657 6.21 -35.75 -9.47
CA PRO A 657 7.36 -36.52 -9.93
C PRO A 657 8.54 -35.61 -10.30
N LEU A 658 9.69 -35.84 -9.65
CA LEU A 658 10.92 -35.11 -9.94
C LEU A 658 11.81 -35.91 -10.87
N THR A 659 12.66 -35.18 -11.59
CA THR A 659 13.87 -35.74 -12.19
C THR A 659 15.07 -35.11 -11.50
N THR A 660 16.28 -35.60 -11.77
CA THR A 660 17.49 -34.94 -11.30
C THR A 660 17.68 -33.55 -11.93
N THR A 661 16.98 -33.23 -13.02
CA THR A 661 16.99 -31.87 -13.60
C THR A 661 15.77 -31.08 -13.13
N ILE A 662 16.02 -29.96 -12.49
CA ILE A 662 14.99 -29.01 -12.06
C ILE A 662 14.89 -27.89 -13.10
N TYR A 663 13.67 -27.62 -13.55
CA TYR A 663 13.32 -26.62 -14.55
C TYR A 663 12.63 -25.40 -13.91
N GLY A 664 12.43 -24.33 -14.69
CA GLY A 664 11.65 -23.17 -14.26
C GLY A 664 12.42 -22.13 -13.45
N LEU A 665 13.76 -22.20 -13.45
CA LEU A 665 14.63 -21.22 -12.80
C LEU A 665 15.06 -20.11 -13.78
N ASP A 666 14.22 -19.82 -14.77
CA ASP A 666 14.47 -18.82 -15.82
C ASP A 666 14.78 -17.43 -15.24
N HIS A 667 14.18 -17.09 -14.09
CA HIS A 667 14.41 -15.84 -13.36
C HIS A 667 15.75 -15.75 -12.62
N LEU A 668 16.52 -16.84 -12.53
CA LEU A 668 17.80 -16.92 -11.84
C LEU A 668 18.96 -17.36 -12.75
N VAL A 669 18.79 -17.31 -14.07
CA VAL A 669 19.83 -17.73 -15.04
C VAL A 669 21.18 -17.05 -14.75
N GLY A 670 22.22 -17.86 -14.60
CA GLY A 670 23.58 -17.41 -14.31
C GLY A 670 23.87 -17.09 -12.84
N GLU A 671 22.86 -17.10 -11.97
CA GLU A 671 23.04 -16.87 -10.54
C GLU A 671 23.43 -18.15 -9.80
N THR A 672 24.15 -17.98 -8.68
CA THR A 672 24.43 -19.06 -7.73
C THR A 672 23.26 -19.19 -6.76
N VAL A 673 22.72 -20.41 -6.65
CA VAL A 673 21.55 -20.75 -5.83
C VAL A 673 21.91 -21.75 -4.74
N GLN A 674 21.23 -21.63 -3.60
CA GLN A 674 21.24 -22.62 -2.53
C GLN A 674 20.13 -23.63 -2.76
N VAL A 675 20.40 -24.89 -2.39
CA VAL A 675 19.51 -26.02 -2.64
C VAL A 675 19.27 -26.78 -1.35
N VAL A 676 18.00 -27.06 -1.06
CA VAL A 676 17.56 -27.96 0.01
C VAL A 676 16.80 -29.11 -0.64
N VAL A 677 17.16 -30.34 -0.29
CA VAL A 677 16.51 -31.57 -0.75
C VAL A 677 16.06 -32.35 0.48
N ASP A 678 14.75 -32.53 0.62
CA ASP A 678 14.12 -33.27 1.73
C ASP A 678 14.65 -32.83 3.11
N GLY A 679 14.74 -31.51 3.34
CA GLY A 679 15.22 -30.89 4.59
C GLY A 679 16.75 -30.78 4.72
N GLY A 680 17.51 -31.45 3.86
CA GLY A 680 18.98 -31.41 3.86
C GLY A 680 19.56 -30.37 2.90
N ARG A 681 20.46 -29.51 3.40
CA ARG A 681 21.24 -28.59 2.55
C ARG A 681 22.14 -29.38 1.60
N LYS A 682 22.24 -28.91 0.35
CA LYS A 682 23.21 -29.38 -0.65
C LYS A 682 24.20 -28.29 -1.01
N ASN A 683 25.19 -28.65 -1.84
CA ASN A 683 26.14 -27.68 -2.39
C ASN A 683 25.40 -26.63 -3.22
N ASP A 684 25.93 -25.41 -3.19
CA ASP A 684 25.42 -24.31 -4.00
C ASP A 684 25.66 -24.64 -5.49
N LEU A 685 24.67 -24.39 -6.35
CA LEU A 685 24.70 -24.70 -7.78
C LEU A 685 24.52 -23.43 -8.60
N VAL A 686 24.91 -23.44 -9.88
CA VAL A 686 24.72 -22.31 -10.80
C VAL A 686 23.62 -22.66 -11.79
N VAL A 687 22.67 -21.74 -11.97
CA VAL A 687 21.56 -21.95 -12.92
C VAL A 687 22.08 -21.82 -14.35
N SER A 688 21.79 -22.83 -15.17
CA SER A 688 22.20 -22.88 -16.58
C SER A 688 21.54 -21.78 -17.42
N SER A 689 22.04 -21.56 -18.64
CA SER A 689 21.41 -20.66 -19.62
C SER A 689 20.01 -21.11 -20.04
N ALA A 690 19.65 -22.37 -19.80
CA ALA A 690 18.33 -22.94 -20.05
C ALA A 690 17.39 -22.86 -18.83
N GLY A 691 17.77 -22.15 -17.76
CA GLY A 691 16.93 -22.01 -16.56
C GLY A 691 16.83 -23.30 -15.75
N THR A 692 17.87 -24.14 -15.78
CA THR A 692 17.88 -25.45 -15.12
C THR A 692 19.05 -25.65 -14.17
N VAL A 693 18.86 -26.57 -13.22
CA VAL A 693 19.90 -27.08 -12.31
C VAL A 693 19.82 -28.61 -12.28
N THR A 694 20.96 -29.30 -12.19
CA THR A 694 21.02 -30.76 -12.08
C THR A 694 21.48 -31.16 -10.67
N LEU A 695 20.71 -32.03 -10.02
CA LEU A 695 20.99 -32.60 -8.71
C LEU A 695 21.75 -33.92 -8.84
N ASP A 696 22.61 -34.21 -7.87
CA ASP A 696 23.39 -35.46 -7.82
C ASP A 696 22.54 -36.70 -7.52
N ALA A 697 21.42 -36.51 -6.82
CA ALA A 697 20.47 -37.55 -6.46
C ALA A 697 19.03 -37.04 -6.54
N LEU A 698 18.10 -37.96 -6.75
CA LEU A 698 16.67 -37.64 -6.77
C LEU A 698 16.17 -37.40 -5.34
N GLY A 699 15.38 -36.35 -5.14
CA GLY A 699 14.64 -36.07 -3.91
C GLY A 699 13.12 -36.14 -4.11
N THR A 700 12.37 -35.96 -3.04
CA THR A 700 10.89 -35.87 -3.09
C THR A 700 10.41 -34.43 -3.15
N LYS A 701 11.10 -33.54 -2.42
CA LYS A 701 10.85 -32.11 -2.35
C LYS A 701 12.16 -31.35 -2.43
N VAL A 702 12.22 -30.38 -3.34
CA VAL A 702 13.43 -29.60 -3.62
C VAL A 702 13.10 -28.12 -3.58
N THR A 703 13.75 -27.39 -2.67
CA THR A 703 13.65 -25.92 -2.58
C THR A 703 14.94 -25.31 -3.10
N ILE A 704 14.85 -24.39 -4.06
CA ILE A 704 15.98 -23.74 -4.72
C ILE A 704 15.74 -22.24 -4.78
N GLY A 705 16.75 -21.45 -4.43
CA GLY A 705 16.69 -19.99 -4.60
C GLY A 705 18.01 -19.32 -4.25
N LEU A 706 18.01 -17.99 -4.29
CA LEU A 706 19.16 -17.18 -3.95
C LEU A 706 19.46 -17.26 -2.45
N LYS A 707 20.74 -17.18 -2.11
CA LYS A 707 21.17 -16.95 -0.74
C LYS A 707 20.64 -15.58 -0.27
N GLN A 708 20.10 -15.51 0.94
CA GLN A 708 19.75 -14.24 1.58
C GLN A 708 20.97 -13.30 1.64
N ALA A 709 20.80 -12.02 1.34
CA ALA A 709 21.92 -11.07 1.26
C ALA A 709 22.73 -11.03 2.57
N ASP A 710 24.02 -11.37 2.47
CA ASP A 710 24.96 -11.53 3.59
C ASP A 710 24.55 -12.52 4.70
N GLY A 711 23.49 -13.30 4.52
CA GLY A 711 22.87 -14.15 5.54
C GLY A 711 22.19 -13.35 6.67
N ALA A 712 21.81 -14.03 7.75
CA ALA A 712 21.31 -13.39 8.96
C ALA A 712 22.50 -13.01 9.86
N ARG A 713 22.70 -11.72 10.10
CA ARG A 713 23.89 -11.19 10.80
C ARG A 713 23.54 -10.50 12.10
N TRP A 714 24.22 -10.88 13.17
CA TRP A 714 24.15 -10.19 14.44
C TRP A 714 25.53 -9.79 14.93
N LEU A 715 25.66 -8.55 15.41
CA LEU A 715 26.84 -8.04 16.10
C LEU A 715 26.39 -7.39 17.40
N SER A 716 26.89 -7.93 18.51
CA SER A 716 26.57 -7.44 19.84
C SER A 716 26.96 -5.97 20.03
N MET A 717 26.31 -5.26 20.94
CA MET A 717 26.86 -4.00 21.44
C MET A 717 28.18 -4.25 22.19
N PRO A 718 29.11 -3.28 22.25
CA PRO A 718 30.34 -3.42 23.03
C PRO A 718 30.05 -3.79 24.49
N ILE A 719 30.67 -4.85 25.00
CA ILE A 719 30.42 -5.33 26.36
C ILE A 719 30.95 -4.32 27.38
N ASN A 720 30.11 -3.84 28.29
CA ASN A 720 30.49 -2.88 29.34
C ASN A 720 30.70 -3.51 30.74
N THR A 721 30.66 -4.84 30.86
CA THR A 721 30.78 -5.53 32.16
C THR A 721 32.24 -5.91 32.50
N GLY A 722 32.47 -6.25 33.78
CA GLY A 722 33.73 -6.83 34.23
C GLY A 722 34.84 -5.83 34.55
N ALA A 723 34.51 -4.69 35.14
CA ALA A 723 35.48 -3.71 35.64
C ALA A 723 35.20 -3.41 37.13
N ALA A 724 36.23 -3.44 37.99
CA ALA A 724 36.07 -3.10 39.40
C ALA A 724 35.93 -1.58 39.63
N ASP A 725 36.64 -0.79 38.81
CA ASP A 725 36.64 0.69 38.86
C ASP A 725 35.78 1.27 37.72
N GLY A 726 34.45 1.21 37.85
CA GLY A 726 33.52 1.89 36.92
C GLY A 726 33.32 1.19 35.56
N THR A 727 33.22 1.98 34.47
CA THR A 727 32.89 1.45 33.13
C THR A 727 34.02 0.61 32.54
N ALA A 728 33.65 -0.48 31.87
CA ALA A 728 34.60 -1.30 31.15
C ALA A 728 34.88 -0.79 29.73
N LEU A 729 34.06 0.08 29.12
CA LEU A 729 34.16 0.46 27.69
C LEU A 729 35.53 1.06 27.28
N GLY A 730 36.27 1.65 28.22
CA GLY A 730 37.62 2.17 28.00
C GLY A 730 38.75 1.14 28.19
N LYS A 731 38.44 -0.05 28.71
CA LYS A 731 39.39 -1.08 29.11
C LYS A 731 39.53 -2.15 28.04
N THR A 732 40.72 -2.73 27.92
CA THR A 732 40.98 -3.90 27.08
C THR A 732 40.47 -5.16 27.78
N GLY A 733 39.84 -6.05 27.04
CA GLY A 733 39.51 -7.37 27.54
C GLY A 733 39.40 -8.38 26.42
N ARG A 734 39.30 -9.65 26.80
CA ARG A 734 39.31 -10.79 25.89
C ARG A 734 38.14 -11.71 26.20
N ILE A 735 37.32 -11.97 25.20
CA ILE A 735 36.36 -13.07 25.22
C ILE A 735 37.16 -14.35 24.92
N HIS A 736 36.99 -15.38 25.76
CA HIS A 736 37.77 -16.63 25.65
C HIS A 736 36.89 -17.84 25.40
N ARG A 737 35.61 -17.77 25.77
CA ARG A 737 34.60 -18.79 25.46
C ARG A 737 33.25 -18.16 25.18
N VAL A 738 32.39 -18.88 24.47
CA VAL A 738 30.99 -18.50 24.24
C VAL A 738 30.12 -19.75 24.18
N SER A 739 28.90 -19.65 24.72
CA SER A 739 27.83 -20.64 24.57
C SER A 739 26.62 -19.97 23.97
N PHE A 740 25.77 -20.74 23.29
CA PHE A 740 24.54 -20.26 22.68
C PHE A 740 23.36 -21.09 23.17
N GLN A 741 22.17 -20.49 23.16
CA GLN A 741 20.92 -21.21 23.29
C GLN A 741 20.10 -21.01 22.02
N PHE A 742 19.69 -22.13 21.43
CA PHE A 742 18.98 -22.18 20.16
C PHE A 742 17.66 -22.92 20.29
N TRP A 743 16.78 -22.64 19.35
CA TRP A 743 15.58 -23.41 19.06
C TRP A 743 15.60 -23.76 17.57
N GLU A 744 15.38 -25.04 17.23
CA GLU A 744 15.17 -25.54 15.87
C GLU A 744 16.13 -24.98 14.81
N THR A 745 17.42 -24.85 15.19
CA THR A 745 18.40 -24.19 14.33
C THR A 745 19.12 -25.20 13.45
N GLY A 746 19.03 -25.01 12.14
CA GLY A 746 19.75 -25.82 11.15
C GLY A 746 21.25 -25.49 11.07
N GLU A 747 22.01 -26.31 10.34
CA GLU A 747 23.45 -26.12 10.13
C GLU A 747 23.80 -24.80 9.40
N GLY A 748 25.06 -24.39 9.51
CA GLY A 748 25.57 -23.15 8.89
C GLY A 748 25.65 -21.95 9.84
N PHE A 749 25.52 -22.19 11.14
CA PHE A 749 25.70 -21.16 12.17
C PHE A 749 27.18 -20.89 12.44
N LYS A 750 27.59 -19.62 12.38
CA LYS A 750 28.98 -19.19 12.50
C LYS A 750 29.12 -18.09 13.55
N TYR A 751 30.20 -18.11 14.32
CA TYR A 751 30.46 -17.13 15.39
C TYR A 751 31.92 -16.67 15.44
N GLY A 752 32.18 -15.47 15.97
CA GLY A 752 33.54 -14.97 16.14
C GLY A 752 33.63 -13.51 16.61
N PRO A 753 34.84 -12.91 16.66
CA PRO A 753 35.02 -11.51 17.07
C PRO A 753 34.51 -10.48 16.05
N SER A 754 34.39 -10.85 14.78
CA SER A 754 33.89 -9.99 13.70
C SER A 754 33.36 -10.83 12.54
N PHE A 755 32.61 -10.21 11.62
CA PHE A 755 32.13 -10.91 10.41
C PHE A 755 33.24 -11.40 9.47
N SER A 756 34.46 -10.89 9.61
CA SER A 756 35.62 -11.31 8.82
C SER A 756 36.40 -12.48 9.44
N SER A 757 36.06 -12.89 10.67
CA SER A 757 36.76 -13.92 11.42
C SER A 757 35.74 -14.74 12.17
N LEU A 758 35.16 -15.72 11.49
CA LEU A 758 34.09 -16.58 12.02
C LEU A 758 34.51 -18.04 11.98
N ARG A 759 34.01 -18.81 12.94
CA ARG A 759 34.09 -20.26 13.01
C ARG A 759 32.70 -20.85 12.96
N GLU A 760 32.53 -21.91 12.20
CA GLU A 760 31.27 -22.65 12.10
C GLU A 760 31.08 -23.60 13.29
N ILE A 761 29.83 -23.69 13.76
CA ILE A 761 29.39 -24.69 14.74
C ILE A 761 28.97 -25.93 13.96
N ALA A 762 29.58 -27.08 14.28
CA ALA A 762 29.15 -28.36 13.74
C ALA A 762 28.00 -28.90 14.62
N PHE A 763 26.80 -29.00 14.04
CA PHE A 763 25.65 -29.62 14.73
C PHE A 763 25.56 -31.13 14.54
N ARG A 764 26.15 -31.66 13.46
CA ARG A 764 26.25 -33.10 13.24
C ARG A 764 27.15 -33.75 14.28
N VAL A 765 26.64 -34.78 14.96
CA VAL A 765 27.39 -35.62 15.88
C VAL A 765 27.78 -36.95 15.22
N PRO A 766 28.80 -37.67 15.71
CA PRO A 766 29.24 -38.95 15.11
C PRO A 766 28.18 -40.06 15.09
N GLU A 767 27.11 -39.91 15.87
CA GLU A 767 25.99 -40.86 15.97
C GLU A 767 24.92 -40.64 14.89
N ASP A 768 24.92 -39.49 14.22
CA ASP A 768 23.95 -39.16 13.18
C ASP A 768 24.21 -39.93 11.89
N ASP A 769 23.14 -40.35 11.21
CA ASP A 769 23.21 -41.00 9.90
C ASP A 769 23.82 -40.03 8.85
N PRO A 770 24.97 -40.37 8.22
CA PRO A 770 25.63 -39.50 7.25
C PRO A 770 24.79 -39.21 5.99
N ASP A 771 23.83 -40.09 5.66
CA ASP A 771 22.99 -39.95 4.47
C ASP A 771 21.69 -39.17 4.76
N ALA A 772 21.36 -38.97 6.04
CA ALA A 772 20.20 -38.17 6.47
C ALA A 772 20.54 -36.67 6.58
N PRO A 773 19.52 -35.77 6.45
CA PRO A 773 19.67 -34.36 6.79
C PRO A 773 20.28 -34.15 8.19
N VAL A 774 21.07 -33.08 8.36
CA VAL A 774 21.59 -32.73 9.69
C VAL A 774 20.40 -32.35 10.58
N PRO A 775 20.23 -32.99 11.76
CA PRO A 775 19.16 -32.64 12.68
C PRO A 775 19.27 -31.18 13.11
N LYS A 776 18.11 -30.51 13.23
CA LYS A 776 18.05 -29.15 13.79
C LYS A 776 18.38 -29.21 15.29
N PHE A 777 19.11 -28.21 15.78
CA PHE A 777 19.56 -28.17 17.17
C PHE A 777 18.64 -27.29 18.04
N SER A 778 18.17 -27.86 19.15
CA SER A 778 17.42 -27.17 20.21
C SER A 778 18.10 -27.39 21.56
N GLY A 779 18.32 -26.30 22.30
CA GLY A 779 18.93 -26.34 23.64
C GLY A 779 20.16 -25.45 23.77
N THR A 780 20.93 -25.69 24.83
CA THR A 780 22.17 -24.94 25.12
C THR A 780 23.36 -25.69 24.54
N THR A 781 24.19 -25.00 23.77
CA THR A 781 25.41 -25.58 23.22
C THR A 781 26.46 -25.77 24.31
N ASP A 782 27.40 -26.68 24.04
CA ASP A 782 28.68 -26.68 24.75
C ASP A 782 29.36 -25.30 24.65
N SER A 783 30.25 -25.04 25.60
CA SER A 783 31.04 -23.82 25.57
C SER A 783 32.14 -23.94 24.53
N PHE A 784 32.12 -23.09 23.51
CA PHE A 784 33.12 -23.09 22.45
C PHE A 784 34.28 -22.14 22.74
N ALA A 785 35.48 -22.48 22.26
CA ALA A 785 36.61 -21.57 22.31
C ALA A 785 36.35 -20.35 21.42
N PHE A 786 36.71 -19.16 21.92
CA PHE A 786 36.57 -17.90 21.18
C PHE A 786 37.94 -17.36 20.80
N GLU A 787 38.22 -17.31 19.49
CA GLU A 787 39.52 -16.88 18.94
C GLU A 787 39.60 -15.35 18.85
N GLY A 788 39.34 -14.68 19.97
CA GLY A 788 39.45 -13.23 20.12
C GLY A 788 40.73 -12.82 20.85
N GLY A 789 41.35 -11.72 20.41
CA GLY A 789 42.43 -11.05 21.13
C GLY A 789 41.93 -10.12 22.24
N TYR A 790 42.85 -9.39 22.88
CA TYR A 790 42.48 -8.28 23.75
C TYR A 790 42.04 -7.09 22.89
N THR A 791 40.79 -6.69 23.05
CA THR A 791 40.20 -5.55 22.32
C THR A 791 39.46 -4.65 23.30
N ARG A 792 39.19 -3.41 22.89
CA ARG A 792 38.32 -2.51 23.67
C ARG A 792 36.85 -2.80 23.43
N GLU A 793 36.48 -3.07 22.17
CA GLU A 793 35.09 -3.23 21.76
C GLU A 793 34.46 -4.57 22.23
N ARG A 794 35.24 -5.65 22.45
CA ARG A 794 34.77 -6.95 23.03
C ARG A 794 33.36 -7.33 22.57
N GLN A 795 33.25 -7.72 21.31
CA GLN A 795 31.96 -8.02 20.67
C GLN A 795 31.89 -9.50 20.27
N VAL A 796 30.67 -9.97 20.11
CA VAL A 796 30.37 -11.27 19.49
C VAL A 796 29.63 -11.02 18.18
N ALA A 797 30.17 -11.58 17.10
CA ALA A 797 29.55 -11.62 15.79
C ALA A 797 28.98 -13.02 15.54
N VAL A 798 27.79 -13.06 14.97
CA VAL A 798 27.08 -14.27 14.55
C VAL A 798 26.60 -14.11 13.12
N VAL A 799 26.71 -15.17 12.32
CA VAL A 799 26.14 -15.27 10.98
C VAL A 799 25.47 -16.62 10.80
N HIS A 800 24.26 -16.63 10.25
CA HIS A 800 23.62 -17.83 9.75
C HIS A 800 23.28 -17.65 8.26
N ASP A 801 23.96 -18.41 7.39
CA ASP A 801 23.93 -18.16 5.94
C ASP A 801 23.56 -19.39 5.09
N SER A 802 23.12 -20.46 5.75
CA SER A 802 22.52 -21.67 5.18
C SER A 802 21.04 -21.46 4.86
N PRO A 803 20.44 -22.17 3.87
CA PRO A 803 19.01 -22.08 3.51
C PRO A 803 18.05 -22.78 4.51
N LEU A 804 18.45 -22.89 5.78
CA LEU A 804 17.69 -23.54 6.85
C LEU A 804 17.18 -22.52 7.90
N PRO A 805 16.17 -22.91 8.73
CA PRO A 805 15.71 -22.12 9.86
C PRO A 805 16.82 -21.89 10.89
N ALA A 806 16.73 -20.77 11.61
CA ALA A 806 17.56 -20.50 12.77
C ALA A 806 16.83 -19.60 13.75
N MET A 807 16.88 -19.92 15.04
CA MET A 807 16.30 -19.11 16.10
C MET A 807 17.26 -19.02 17.29
N MET A 808 17.66 -17.79 17.58
CA MET A 808 18.58 -17.47 18.67
C MET A 808 17.77 -17.06 19.90
N LEU A 809 17.93 -17.82 20.98
CA LEU A 809 17.31 -17.56 22.28
C LEU A 809 18.28 -16.87 23.25
N GLY A 810 19.58 -17.18 23.16
CA GLY A 810 20.56 -16.64 24.08
C GLY A 810 22.01 -16.71 23.60
N VAL A 811 22.83 -15.73 24.01
CA VAL A 811 24.28 -15.68 23.76
C VAL A 811 25.02 -15.38 25.05
N TYR A 812 25.93 -16.27 25.44
CA TYR A 812 26.59 -16.27 26.76
C TYR A 812 28.12 -16.30 26.62
N PRO A 813 28.80 -15.16 26.33
CA PRO A 813 30.25 -15.12 26.31
C PRO A 813 30.84 -15.05 27.72
N GLN A 814 32.05 -15.58 27.85
CA GLN A 814 32.89 -15.44 29.03
C GLN A 814 34.10 -14.59 28.69
N LEU A 815 34.37 -13.55 29.49
CA LEU A 815 35.48 -12.64 29.25
C LEU A 815 36.33 -12.34 30.49
N VAL A 816 37.55 -11.86 30.21
CA VAL A 816 38.46 -11.28 31.18
C VAL A 816 38.80 -9.85 30.78
N THR A 817 38.78 -8.92 31.75
CA THR A 817 39.11 -7.50 31.51
C THR A 817 40.42 -7.14 32.20
N GLN A 818 41.21 -6.27 31.60
CA GLN A 818 42.39 -5.66 32.23
C GLN A 818 41.96 -4.38 32.93
N ASP A 819 41.98 -4.40 34.27
CA ASP A 819 41.59 -3.26 35.10
C ASP A 819 42.69 -2.20 35.26
N ARG A 820 43.96 -2.58 35.06
CA ARG A 820 45.12 -1.69 35.10
C ARG A 820 46.00 -1.99 33.90
N GLY A 821 46.22 -0.96 33.08
CA GLY A 821 47.27 -0.92 32.06
C GLY A 821 48.57 -0.47 32.70
#